data_AF-A0A8D9LS26-F1
#
_entry.id   AF-A0A8D9LS26-F1
#
_cell.length_a   1.000
_cell.length_b   1.000
_cell.length_c   1.000
_cell.angle_alpha   90.00
_cell.angle_beta   90.00
_cell.angle_gamma   90.00
#
_symmetry.space_group_name_H-M   'P 1'
#
loop_
_entity.id
_entity.type
_entity.pdbx_description
1 polymer ?
#
loop_
_entity_poly.entity_id
_entity_poly.type
_entity_poly.pdbx_seq_one_letter_code
_entity_poly.pdbx_strand_id
1 'polypeptide(L)'
;SGIVLSRHFPGQETETKSSGKMAVVTSEKGVVAADHETCSEIGADVLRRLGGTAVDAAVAVAFSLGVLNPSSSGIGGGSLMVVGSSASSVATAYDMRETAPSAASQDMFENREAERIVGPLSIAVPGEIAGLYKAWETHGRVPWKLLVEPSIKLARDGFQVGSHLDFALSKNEAMIKNDIGLKSVFTNKGELLKKGDICYNTKLAATLEAVAEKCMKAFYEEDVAEKLVNDVREAGGIDLAHIITVTMKDLQSYEVKVSDVMGYKIHGMWPPACGTTGFAMMMNVLERYMKAKATDENLGLHRIIESYAETIQKRVSDNTTFQPEYYLNKYNQLEDQGTTHFCVVDKDRNAVSMTTTVNYAFGSGFMSPSTGIILNGQMEDFAIPTLVSSYSLPPAPTNYIAPKKRALSSMMPLIITQDNELVGVIGASGGPYIFPAVIQVFLNHFIFKMSPLEAVQRPRVYPKLKPNTVLYEDMTVYNGDHIKLTEETREFLKGRGHELVVTSVGGIVQEMFEGRVDKQQKGPLSVAVPGEVAGLYQAWTKNGRRVQWKQLVEPSNKLARDGFVVGPHLAFALSTYEEKIRNDTGLKSVFVIGDKLLTKGDTWKNIELAETLEKVAQNGMKAFYQDDVAKNLVNDLMNAGGNMTLEDLRNYKVNVTDAMVVNDVMGFKLQGMWPPSRRLVMNILEQYKDIYDIDKNLFLHRVIEAIKFMLAARMDLGDPAFVEGISEVVKNMTSKSWAQKIQEYLMTRLTHQIITATKPACVLTCVINRYKQLKDEGTSHFCVVDKDRNVVSMTTTVNHAFGSGFMSTSTGIILNNQMADFSVTSEESAPPANYIEANKRPLSSMMPLIITKDDELVGVIGASGGIYIIPAVIQVFLNHFVLNMSPLEAVKSPRVYHKLEPNEVLYEDWTVYNKDHILLKKETQDFLKTKYHKLVSTTMGATVQFVVQDRQVLTAVSDLRKDGKPAAADAAPTLAPAPAPSPIF
;
A
#
# COMPACT_ATOMS: atom_id res chain seq x y z
N SER A 1 -32.85 -24.57 23.72
CA SER A 1 -33.89 -25.29 22.98
C SER A 1 -33.84 -24.86 21.51
N GLY A 2 -33.42 -25.76 20.63
CA GLY A 2 -33.62 -25.76 19.17
C GLY A 2 -33.21 -24.52 18.37
N ILE A 3 -31.96 -24.48 17.87
CA ILE A 3 -31.58 -23.66 16.72
C ILE A 3 -31.24 -24.61 15.57
N VAL A 4 -32.11 -24.60 14.57
CA VAL A 4 -32.03 -25.38 13.33
C VAL A 4 -31.06 -24.70 12.39
N LEU A 5 -29.95 -25.37 12.06
CA LEU A 5 -29.10 -25.06 10.93
C LEU A 5 -29.88 -25.36 9.64
N SER A 6 -30.22 -24.32 8.88
CA SER A 6 -30.94 -24.46 7.62
C SER A 6 -30.10 -25.21 6.58
N ARG A 7 -30.58 -26.40 6.20
CA ARG A 7 -30.22 -27.16 5.00
C ARG A 7 -30.41 -26.30 3.75
N HIS A 8 -29.47 -26.31 2.80
CA HIS A 8 -29.73 -26.06 1.37
C HIS A 8 -28.65 -26.70 0.48
N PHE A 9 -29.05 -27.73 -0.27
CA PHE A 9 -28.63 -28.14 -1.62
C PHE A 9 -29.67 -29.19 -2.11
N PRO A 10 -29.96 -29.41 -3.41
CA PRO A 10 -29.49 -28.74 -4.64
C PRO A 10 -30.63 -28.34 -5.64
N GLY A 11 -30.29 -27.57 -6.69
CA GLY A 11 -31.03 -27.55 -7.96
C GLY A 11 -31.88 -26.30 -8.26
N GLN A 12 -31.23 -25.21 -8.69
CA GLN A 12 -31.79 -24.31 -9.71
C GLN A 12 -30.64 -23.58 -10.40
N GLU A 13 -30.50 -23.82 -11.70
CA GLU A 13 -29.64 -23.05 -12.60
C GLU A 13 -30.11 -21.59 -12.60
N THR A 14 -29.43 -20.75 -11.83
CA THR A 14 -29.32 -19.34 -12.18
C THR A 14 -27.90 -19.15 -12.68
N GLU A 15 -27.74 -18.87 -13.98
CA GLU A 15 -26.50 -18.40 -14.58
C GLU A 15 -26.05 -17.11 -13.88
N THR A 16 -25.41 -17.22 -12.73
CA THR A 16 -24.44 -16.24 -12.27
C THR A 16 -23.22 -16.42 -13.15
N LYS A 17 -23.11 -15.59 -14.19
CA LYS A 17 -21.86 -15.40 -14.93
C LYS A 17 -20.71 -15.27 -13.92
N SER A 18 -19.88 -16.29 -13.81
CA SER A 18 -18.65 -16.26 -13.03
C SER A 18 -17.62 -15.41 -13.78
N SER A 19 -17.71 -14.10 -13.65
CA SER A 19 -16.73 -13.17 -14.21
C SER A 19 -15.66 -12.84 -13.16
N GLY A 20 -14.46 -13.41 -13.34
CA GLY A 20 -13.19 -12.95 -12.73
C GLY A 20 -12.82 -13.54 -11.36
N LYS A 21 -12.18 -14.71 -11.32
CA LYS A 21 -11.55 -15.23 -10.08
C LYS A 21 -10.37 -14.34 -9.69
N MET A 22 -10.53 -13.53 -8.64
CA MET A 22 -9.50 -12.57 -8.21
C MET A 22 -8.31 -13.30 -7.55
N ALA A 23 -7.14 -13.20 -8.15
CA ALA A 23 -5.86 -13.64 -7.57
C ALA A 23 -5.32 -12.67 -6.49
N VAL A 24 -6.07 -11.60 -6.16
CA VAL A 24 -5.70 -10.56 -5.19
C VAL A 24 -6.92 -10.19 -4.37
N VAL A 25 -6.74 -10.04 -3.05
CA VAL A 25 -7.76 -9.57 -2.11
C VAL A 25 -7.17 -8.46 -1.25
N THR A 26 -7.94 -7.41 -0.98
CA THR A 26 -7.58 -6.32 -0.07
C THR A 26 -8.55 -6.30 1.12
N SER A 27 -8.04 -6.02 2.31
CA SER A 27 -8.85 -5.97 3.54
C SER A 27 -8.17 -5.14 4.62
N GLU A 28 -8.95 -4.32 5.32
CA GLU A 28 -8.50 -3.57 6.50
C GLU A 28 -8.53 -4.43 7.78
N LYS A 29 -9.27 -5.54 7.78
CA LYS A 29 -9.50 -6.39 8.97
C LYS A 29 -8.57 -7.59 9.06
N GLY A 30 -7.81 -7.86 8.00
CA GLY A 30 -6.93 -9.02 7.89
C GLY A 30 -7.17 -9.84 6.63
N VAL A 31 -6.18 -10.64 6.29
CA VAL A 31 -6.08 -11.44 5.06
C VAL A 31 -5.43 -12.80 5.37
N VAL A 32 -5.80 -13.81 4.59
CA VAL A 32 -5.24 -15.17 4.62
C VAL A 32 -4.90 -15.59 3.19
N ALA A 33 -3.72 -16.16 2.98
CA ALA A 33 -3.29 -16.70 1.71
C ALA A 33 -2.64 -18.07 1.94
N ALA A 34 -3.29 -19.13 1.47
CA ALA A 34 -2.84 -20.51 1.55
C ALA A 34 -2.89 -21.19 0.16
N ASP A 35 -2.20 -22.33 0.02
CA ASP A 35 -2.19 -23.14 -1.21
C ASP A 35 -3.56 -23.71 -1.62
N HIS A 36 -4.57 -23.65 -0.75
CA HIS A 36 -5.92 -24.14 -1.01
C HIS A 36 -6.99 -23.10 -0.64
N GLU A 37 -7.93 -22.85 -1.56
CA GLU A 37 -8.95 -21.79 -1.40
C GLU A 37 -9.81 -21.98 -0.14
N THR A 38 -10.25 -23.21 0.14
CA THR A 38 -11.05 -23.52 1.33
C THR A 38 -10.27 -23.27 2.62
N CYS A 39 -8.95 -23.52 2.64
CA CYS A 39 -8.12 -23.24 3.81
C CYS A 39 -8.00 -21.73 4.04
N SER A 40 -7.81 -20.96 2.96
CA SER A 40 -7.82 -19.49 3.03
C SER A 40 -9.14 -18.95 3.60
N GLU A 41 -10.28 -19.48 3.15
CA GLU A 41 -11.59 -19.07 3.66
C GLU A 41 -11.82 -19.49 5.12
N ILE A 42 -11.37 -20.68 5.54
CA ILE A 42 -11.44 -21.12 6.95
C ILE A 42 -10.66 -20.15 7.84
N GLY A 43 -9.42 -19.80 7.46
CA GLY A 43 -8.62 -18.82 8.20
C GLY A 43 -9.29 -17.45 8.23
N ALA A 44 -9.81 -16.98 7.08
CA ALA A 44 -10.51 -15.70 7.00
C ALA A 44 -11.79 -15.69 7.87
N ASP A 45 -12.49 -16.82 7.99
CA ASP A 45 -13.64 -16.97 8.87
C ASP A 45 -13.26 -16.90 10.36
N VAL A 46 -12.11 -17.45 10.76
CA VAL A 46 -11.59 -17.30 12.12
C VAL A 46 -11.34 -15.82 12.43
N LEU A 47 -10.73 -15.06 11.51
CA LEU A 47 -10.52 -13.62 11.69
C LEU A 47 -11.85 -12.84 11.70
N ARG A 48 -12.72 -13.10 10.72
CA ARG A 48 -13.92 -12.31 10.44
C ARG A 48 -15.09 -12.60 11.38
N ARG A 49 -15.31 -13.87 11.73
CA ARG A 49 -16.48 -14.32 12.51
C ARG A 49 -16.14 -14.57 13.97
N LEU A 50 -14.97 -15.17 14.26
CA LEU A 50 -14.56 -15.50 15.63
C LEU A 50 -13.73 -14.38 16.28
N GLY A 51 -13.27 -13.39 15.51
CA GLY A 51 -12.42 -12.32 16.01
C GLY A 51 -11.04 -12.82 16.47
N GLY A 52 -10.57 -13.93 15.90
CA GLY A 52 -9.31 -14.56 16.26
C GLY A 52 -8.09 -13.75 15.81
N THR A 53 -6.94 -14.10 16.38
CA THR A 53 -5.64 -13.53 16.00
C THR A 53 -5.09 -14.19 14.73
N ALA A 54 -4.02 -13.62 14.18
CA ALA A 54 -3.30 -14.24 13.07
C ALA A 54 -2.85 -15.68 13.39
N VAL A 55 -2.51 -15.97 14.66
CA VAL A 55 -2.13 -17.32 15.11
C VAL A 55 -3.35 -18.25 15.21
N ASP A 56 -4.51 -17.77 15.68
CA ASP A 56 -5.73 -18.58 15.69
C ASP A 56 -6.10 -19.03 14.27
N ALA A 57 -6.08 -18.10 13.32
CA ALA A 57 -6.34 -18.39 11.92
C ALA A 57 -5.27 -19.33 11.33
N ALA A 58 -4.00 -19.13 11.65
CA ALA A 58 -2.91 -20.01 11.19
C ALA A 58 -3.07 -21.46 11.67
N VAL A 59 -3.48 -21.68 12.91
CA VAL A 59 -3.76 -23.02 13.45
C VAL A 59 -4.88 -23.70 12.66
N ALA A 60 -5.99 -23.01 12.42
CA ALA A 60 -7.10 -23.56 11.64
C ALA A 60 -6.69 -23.87 10.18
N VAL A 61 -5.91 -22.98 9.56
CA VAL A 61 -5.37 -23.16 8.21
C VAL A 61 -4.46 -24.39 8.15
N ALA A 62 -3.53 -24.56 9.09
CA ALA A 62 -2.62 -25.71 9.14
C ALA A 62 -3.38 -27.05 9.21
N PHE A 63 -4.34 -27.18 10.14
CA PHE A 63 -5.16 -28.40 10.21
C PHE A 63 -5.96 -28.66 8.92
N SER A 64 -6.54 -27.61 8.33
CA SER A 64 -7.34 -27.77 7.11
C SER A 64 -6.48 -28.12 5.88
N LEU A 65 -5.25 -27.59 5.78
CA LEU A 65 -4.27 -27.99 4.77
C LEU A 65 -3.84 -29.44 4.94
N GLY A 66 -3.67 -29.92 6.18
CA GLY A 66 -3.38 -31.34 6.45
C GLY A 66 -4.48 -32.30 5.98
N VAL A 67 -5.73 -31.82 5.85
CA VAL A 67 -6.85 -32.61 5.32
C VAL A 67 -6.99 -32.46 3.80
N LEU A 68 -6.90 -31.23 3.28
CA LEU A 68 -7.20 -30.90 1.88
C LEU A 68 -5.98 -31.00 0.95
N ASN A 69 -4.78 -30.90 1.49
CA ASN A 69 -3.50 -31.08 0.79
C ASN A 69 -2.61 -32.14 1.48
N PRO A 70 -3.14 -33.37 1.70
CA PRO A 70 -2.49 -34.40 2.51
C PRO A 70 -1.22 -34.98 1.86
N SER A 71 -0.99 -34.71 0.57
CA SER A 71 0.24 -35.09 -0.12
C SER A 71 1.43 -34.23 0.30
N SER A 72 1.20 -33.05 0.88
CA SER A 72 2.26 -32.04 1.08
C SER A 72 2.42 -31.61 2.54
N SER A 73 1.42 -31.83 3.39
CA SER A 73 1.45 -31.39 4.79
C SER A 73 0.49 -32.17 5.67
N GLY A 74 0.67 -32.05 6.99
CA GLY A 74 -0.29 -32.50 7.98
C GLY A 74 0.36 -32.92 9.30
N ILE A 75 -0.49 -33.32 10.24
CA ILE A 75 -0.10 -33.60 11.63
C ILE A 75 0.93 -34.72 11.82
N GLY A 76 1.19 -35.53 10.79
CA GLY A 76 2.26 -36.53 10.77
C GLY A 76 3.63 -35.99 10.31
N GLY A 77 3.76 -34.69 10.06
CA GLY A 77 5.02 -34.03 9.71
C GLY A 77 5.44 -32.93 10.67
N GLY A 78 6.00 -31.86 10.11
CA GLY A 78 6.60 -30.76 10.85
C GLY A 78 6.47 -29.43 10.13
N SER A 79 6.79 -28.36 10.85
CA SER A 79 6.58 -27.00 10.35
C SER A 79 7.59 -26.01 10.91
N LEU A 80 7.72 -24.88 10.23
CA LEU A 80 8.37 -23.69 10.76
C LEU A 80 7.40 -22.52 10.69
N MET A 81 7.25 -21.80 11.80
CA MET A 81 6.36 -20.65 11.90
C MET A 81 7.12 -19.46 12.46
N VAL A 82 6.95 -18.30 11.81
CA VAL A 82 7.40 -17.00 12.32
C VAL A 82 6.16 -16.18 12.61
N VAL A 83 6.06 -15.67 13.84
CA VAL A 83 4.97 -14.82 14.32
C VAL A 83 5.54 -13.44 14.61
N GLY A 84 5.05 -12.41 13.92
CA GLY A 84 5.40 -11.02 14.14
C GLY A 84 4.29 -10.31 14.89
N SER A 85 4.63 -9.58 15.96
CA SER A 85 3.68 -8.69 16.63
C SER A 85 3.97 -7.25 16.29
N SER A 86 2.98 -6.56 15.70
CA SER A 86 3.10 -5.13 15.42
C SER A 86 3.23 -4.31 16.71
N ALA A 87 2.50 -4.68 17.76
CA ALA A 87 2.49 -3.96 19.04
C ALA A 87 3.84 -3.93 19.75
N SER A 88 4.61 -5.02 19.73
CA SER A 88 5.94 -5.09 20.35
C SER A 88 7.08 -4.88 19.37
N SER A 89 6.82 -4.91 18.07
CA SER A 89 7.86 -4.97 17.02
C SER A 89 8.81 -6.17 17.16
N VAL A 90 8.38 -7.24 17.86
CA VAL A 90 9.15 -8.47 18.07
C VAL A 90 8.58 -9.58 17.20
N ALA A 91 9.47 -10.39 16.62
CA ALA A 91 9.13 -11.63 15.96
C ALA A 91 9.63 -12.85 16.75
N THR A 92 8.79 -13.88 16.84
CA THR A 92 9.08 -15.14 17.52
C THR A 92 9.00 -16.29 16.52
N ALA A 93 9.99 -17.18 16.56
CA ALA A 93 10.05 -18.37 15.73
C ALA A 93 9.67 -19.61 16.55
N TYR A 94 8.84 -20.46 15.95
CA TYR A 94 8.44 -21.75 16.48
C TYR A 94 9.00 -22.85 15.56
N ASP A 95 9.98 -23.59 16.08
CA ASP A 95 10.58 -24.74 15.40
C ASP A 95 9.79 -26.00 15.73
N MET A 96 8.97 -26.43 14.77
CA MET A 96 8.13 -27.63 14.83
C MET A 96 8.69 -28.73 13.92
N ARG A 97 9.98 -28.67 13.60
CA ARG A 97 10.68 -29.64 12.75
C ARG A 97 10.83 -30.97 13.47
N GLU A 98 10.66 -32.04 12.71
CA GLU A 98 10.75 -33.40 13.18
C GLU A 98 12.14 -33.75 13.71
N THR A 99 12.18 -34.62 14.70
CA THR A 99 13.44 -35.14 15.29
C THR A 99 13.64 -36.60 14.93
N ALA A 100 14.89 -36.98 14.67
CA ALA A 100 15.27 -38.38 14.56
C ALA A 100 14.84 -39.16 15.81
N PRO A 101 14.26 -40.36 15.67
CA PRO A 101 13.86 -41.19 16.80
C PRO A 101 15.04 -41.47 17.75
N SER A 102 14.76 -41.74 19.02
CA SER A 102 15.83 -42.03 20.00
C SER A 102 16.65 -43.27 19.66
N ALA A 103 16.05 -44.22 18.92
CA ALA A 103 16.71 -45.42 18.44
C ALA A 103 17.54 -45.20 17.16
N ALA A 104 17.52 -44.00 16.56
CA ALA A 104 18.20 -43.73 15.29
C ALA A 104 19.72 -43.75 15.47
N SER A 105 20.42 -44.35 14.51
CA SER A 105 21.89 -44.36 14.46
C SER A 105 22.39 -43.78 13.15
N GLN A 106 23.64 -43.32 13.15
CA GLN A 106 24.26 -42.70 11.98
C GLN A 106 24.32 -43.63 10.75
N ASP A 107 24.42 -44.94 11.00
CA ASP A 107 24.61 -46.04 10.06
C ASP A 107 23.34 -46.84 9.77
N MET A 108 22.16 -46.44 10.28
CA MET A 108 20.92 -47.23 10.16
C MET A 108 20.47 -47.52 8.71
N PHE A 109 20.93 -46.72 7.74
CA PHE A 109 20.64 -46.87 6.31
C PHE A 109 21.78 -47.49 5.49
N GLU A 110 22.85 -47.99 6.12
CA GLU A 110 23.93 -48.67 5.42
C GLU A 110 23.39 -49.91 4.67
N ASN A 111 23.61 -49.97 3.36
CA ASN A 111 23.05 -50.97 2.43
C ASN A 111 21.50 -50.96 2.31
N ARG A 112 20.85 -49.91 2.79
CA ARG A 112 19.39 -49.70 2.78
C ARG A 112 19.03 -48.27 2.36
N GLU A 113 19.80 -47.68 1.45
CA GLU A 113 19.71 -46.26 1.11
C GLU A 113 18.35 -45.85 0.54
N ALA A 114 17.65 -46.76 -0.13
CA ALA A 114 16.31 -46.52 -0.68
C ALA A 114 15.23 -46.36 0.42
N GLU A 115 15.38 -47.05 1.55
CA GLU A 115 14.43 -47.03 2.69
C GLU A 115 14.47 -45.69 3.46
N ARG A 116 15.45 -44.84 3.15
CA ARG A 116 15.55 -43.47 3.65
C ARG A 116 14.48 -42.55 3.04
N ILE A 117 14.07 -42.82 1.79
CA ILE A 117 13.16 -41.95 1.03
C ILE A 117 11.70 -42.39 1.23
N VAL A 118 11.45 -43.71 1.17
CA VAL A 118 10.11 -44.31 1.26
C VAL A 118 10.16 -45.50 2.21
N GLY A 119 9.10 -45.66 3.00
CA GLY A 119 8.92 -46.74 3.95
C GLY A 119 9.07 -46.29 5.41
N PRO A 120 8.73 -47.16 6.37
CA PRO A 120 8.56 -46.76 7.76
C PRO A 120 9.87 -46.43 8.50
N LEU A 121 11.04 -46.79 7.95
CA LEU A 121 12.34 -46.33 8.47
C LEU A 121 12.63 -44.86 8.14
N SER A 122 11.97 -44.28 7.12
CA SER A 122 12.13 -42.87 6.75
C SER A 122 11.41 -41.88 7.69
N ILE A 123 10.63 -42.41 8.64
CA ILE A 123 9.77 -41.62 9.52
C ILE A 123 10.57 -41.01 10.68
N ALA A 124 10.48 -39.69 10.82
CA ALA A 124 10.93 -38.95 12.00
C ALA A 124 9.74 -38.63 12.92
N VAL A 125 10.03 -38.22 14.16
CA VAL A 125 9.00 -37.90 15.17
C VAL A 125 8.25 -36.61 14.76
N PRO A 126 6.92 -36.65 14.52
CA PRO A 126 6.15 -35.49 14.09
C PRO A 126 6.10 -34.37 15.14
N GLY A 127 6.34 -33.12 14.71
CA GLY A 127 6.46 -31.96 15.61
C GLY A 127 5.31 -30.93 15.51
N GLU A 128 4.48 -31.01 14.46
CA GLU A 128 3.54 -29.95 14.09
C GLU A 128 2.52 -29.59 15.18
N ILE A 129 1.80 -30.58 15.76
CA ILE A 129 0.76 -30.31 16.77
C ILE A 129 1.32 -29.61 18.01
N ALA A 130 2.47 -30.06 18.49
CA ALA A 130 3.10 -29.52 19.68
C ALA A 130 3.49 -28.05 19.49
N GLY A 131 4.08 -27.71 18.33
CA GLY A 131 4.42 -26.33 18.00
C GLY A 131 3.19 -25.43 17.78
N LEU A 132 2.16 -25.93 17.08
CA LEU A 132 0.90 -25.20 16.89
C LEU A 132 0.22 -24.89 18.22
N TYR A 133 0.18 -25.87 19.13
CA TYR A 133 -0.37 -25.68 20.47
C TYR A 133 0.44 -24.65 21.27
N LYS A 134 1.77 -24.63 21.17
CA LYS A 134 2.61 -23.64 21.85
C LYS A 134 2.40 -22.23 21.31
N ALA A 135 2.31 -22.06 19.99
CA ALA A 135 1.99 -20.78 19.38
C ALA A 135 0.61 -20.28 19.81
N TRP A 136 -0.39 -21.17 19.78
CA TRP A 136 -1.76 -20.89 20.25
C TRP A 136 -1.82 -20.53 21.74
N GLU A 137 -1.11 -21.26 22.61
CA GLU A 137 -1.04 -20.96 24.05
C GLU A 137 -0.48 -19.55 24.30
N THR A 138 0.44 -19.10 23.44
CA THR A 138 1.13 -17.81 23.60
C THR A 138 0.36 -16.64 22.99
N HIS A 139 -0.31 -16.85 21.85
CA HIS A 139 -0.88 -15.77 21.03
C HIS A 139 -2.36 -15.95 20.66
N GLY A 140 -2.92 -17.14 20.88
CA GLY A 140 -4.29 -17.49 20.53
C GLY A 140 -5.32 -16.85 21.46
N ARG A 141 -6.52 -16.63 20.93
CA ARG A 141 -7.68 -16.08 21.66
C ARG A 141 -8.95 -16.88 21.44
N VAL A 142 -8.98 -17.71 20.40
CA VAL A 142 -10.12 -18.58 20.09
C VAL A 142 -9.89 -19.94 20.76
N PRO A 143 -10.91 -20.56 21.39
CA PRO A 143 -10.78 -21.90 21.95
C PRO A 143 -10.24 -22.92 20.92
N TRP A 144 -9.17 -23.64 21.28
CA TRP A 144 -8.47 -24.63 20.42
C TRP A 144 -9.42 -25.53 19.64
N LYS A 145 -10.42 -26.11 20.33
CA LYS A 145 -11.43 -26.99 19.74
C LYS A 145 -12.14 -26.37 18.53
N LEU A 146 -12.48 -25.08 18.58
CA LEU A 146 -13.14 -24.37 17.47
C LEU A 146 -12.24 -24.20 16.24
N LEU A 147 -10.93 -24.20 16.43
CA LEU A 147 -9.94 -24.10 15.35
C LEU A 147 -9.76 -25.43 14.61
N VAL A 148 -9.94 -26.56 15.32
CA VAL A 148 -9.80 -27.93 14.76
C VAL A 148 -11.11 -28.44 14.13
N GLU A 149 -12.25 -27.99 14.64
CA GLU A 149 -13.60 -28.40 14.21
C GLU A 149 -13.85 -28.37 12.69
N PRO A 150 -13.43 -27.35 11.92
CA PRO A 150 -13.62 -27.35 10.47
C PRO A 150 -12.94 -28.54 9.80
N SER A 151 -11.73 -28.88 10.23
CA SER A 151 -10.92 -29.97 9.68
C SER A 151 -11.48 -31.34 10.05
N ILE A 152 -12.05 -31.48 11.26
CA ILE A 152 -12.79 -32.69 11.66
C ILE A 152 -13.95 -32.94 10.69
N LYS A 153 -14.74 -31.90 10.39
CA LYS A 153 -15.88 -32.00 9.46
C LYS A 153 -15.42 -32.36 8.06
N LEU A 154 -14.38 -31.70 7.54
CA LEU A 154 -13.82 -32.03 6.22
C LEU A 154 -13.37 -33.48 6.12
N ALA A 155 -12.71 -34.00 7.15
CA ALA A 155 -12.23 -35.39 7.17
C ALA A 155 -13.37 -36.43 7.30
N ARG A 156 -14.40 -36.11 8.09
CA ARG A 156 -15.54 -37.01 8.37
C ARG A 156 -16.60 -36.99 7.27
N ASP A 157 -17.05 -35.80 6.90
CA ASP A 157 -18.15 -35.57 5.96
C ASP A 157 -17.66 -35.60 4.49
N GLY A 158 -16.34 -35.55 4.32
CA GLY A 158 -15.65 -35.64 3.04
C GLY A 158 -15.45 -34.29 2.34
N PHE A 159 -14.48 -34.25 1.44
CA PHE A 159 -14.17 -33.07 0.63
C PHE A 159 -13.97 -33.44 -0.84
N GLN A 160 -14.20 -32.48 -1.75
CA GLN A 160 -13.96 -32.68 -3.17
C GLN A 160 -12.47 -32.68 -3.49
N VAL A 161 -12.02 -33.71 -4.21
CA VAL A 161 -10.64 -33.80 -4.71
C VAL A 161 -10.40 -32.69 -5.73
N GLY A 162 -9.48 -31.78 -5.40
CA GLY A 162 -9.03 -30.70 -6.27
C GLY A 162 -7.99 -31.16 -7.30
N SER A 163 -7.69 -30.30 -8.28
CA SER A 163 -6.76 -30.62 -9.39
C SER A 163 -5.34 -30.96 -8.92
N HIS A 164 -4.86 -30.33 -7.84
CA HIS A 164 -3.52 -30.60 -7.31
C HIS A 164 -3.44 -31.98 -6.66
N LEU A 165 -4.43 -32.35 -5.84
CA LEU A 165 -4.49 -33.67 -5.21
C LEU A 165 -4.66 -34.77 -6.27
N ASP A 166 -5.52 -34.58 -7.27
CA ASP A 166 -5.66 -35.49 -8.42
C ASP A 166 -4.32 -35.74 -9.13
N PHE A 167 -3.56 -34.65 -9.39
CA PHE A 167 -2.21 -34.77 -9.95
C PHE A 167 -1.27 -35.55 -9.02
N ALA A 168 -1.24 -35.25 -7.72
CA ALA A 168 -0.41 -35.96 -6.75
C ALA A 168 -0.76 -37.44 -6.66
N LEU A 169 -2.06 -37.79 -6.66
CA LEU A 169 -2.55 -39.17 -6.66
C LEU A 169 -2.08 -39.92 -7.90
N SER A 170 -2.28 -39.35 -9.09
CA SER A 170 -1.87 -39.98 -10.35
C SER A 170 -0.36 -40.22 -10.45
N LYS A 171 0.46 -39.29 -9.93
CA LYS A 171 1.92 -39.42 -9.94
C LYS A 171 2.45 -40.46 -8.96
N ASN A 172 1.69 -40.77 -7.91
CA ASN A 172 2.11 -41.67 -6.83
C ASN A 172 1.24 -42.93 -6.74
N GLU A 173 0.61 -43.34 -7.85
CA GLU A 173 -0.34 -44.46 -7.88
C GLU A 173 0.22 -45.75 -7.27
N ALA A 174 1.44 -46.13 -7.63
CA ALA A 174 2.08 -47.34 -7.13
C ALA A 174 2.28 -47.29 -5.60
N MET A 175 2.75 -46.16 -5.07
CA MET A 175 2.93 -45.96 -3.62
C MET A 175 1.58 -46.09 -2.89
N ILE A 176 0.55 -45.40 -3.39
CA ILE A 176 -0.78 -45.39 -2.78
C ILE A 176 -1.40 -46.79 -2.81
N LYS A 177 -1.28 -47.53 -3.92
CA LYS A 177 -1.87 -48.88 -4.05
C LYS A 177 -1.14 -49.94 -3.23
N ASN A 178 0.13 -49.71 -2.88
CA ASN A 178 0.95 -50.64 -2.09
C ASN A 178 0.78 -50.46 -0.58
N ASP A 179 0.39 -49.28 -0.11
CA ASP A 179 0.11 -49.03 1.30
C ASP A 179 -1.36 -49.25 1.66
N ILE A 180 -1.62 -49.95 2.78
CA ILE A 180 -2.99 -50.31 3.20
C ILE A 180 -3.79 -49.08 3.60
N GLY A 181 -3.16 -48.12 4.30
CA GLY A 181 -3.81 -46.90 4.77
C GLY A 181 -4.16 -45.97 3.61
N LEU A 182 -3.17 -45.59 2.80
CA LEU A 182 -3.32 -44.72 1.64
C LEU A 182 -4.35 -45.28 0.66
N LYS A 183 -4.28 -46.58 0.35
CA LYS A 183 -5.26 -47.26 -0.51
C LYS A 183 -6.68 -47.15 0.04
N SER A 184 -6.85 -47.26 1.36
CA SER A 184 -8.19 -47.21 1.97
C SER A 184 -8.87 -45.85 1.90
N VAL A 185 -8.08 -44.77 1.79
CA VAL A 185 -8.58 -43.39 1.74
C VAL A 185 -8.65 -42.86 0.31
N PHE A 186 -7.64 -43.15 -0.51
CA PHE A 186 -7.46 -42.54 -1.83
C PHE A 186 -7.86 -43.44 -3.00
N THR A 187 -8.49 -44.58 -2.73
CA THR A 187 -9.09 -45.41 -3.78
C THR A 187 -10.56 -45.70 -3.53
N ASN A 188 -11.34 -45.77 -4.60
CA ASN A 188 -12.71 -46.27 -4.59
C ASN A 188 -12.76 -47.54 -5.45
N LYS A 189 -13.08 -48.68 -4.83
CA LYS A 189 -13.06 -50.01 -5.48
C LYS A 189 -11.72 -50.35 -6.15
N GLY A 190 -10.61 -49.85 -5.60
CA GLY A 190 -9.26 -50.09 -6.10
C GLY A 190 -8.75 -49.10 -7.17
N GLU A 191 -9.61 -48.20 -7.65
CA GLU A 191 -9.25 -47.11 -8.56
C GLU A 191 -8.95 -45.83 -7.77
N LEU A 192 -7.94 -45.06 -8.19
CA LEU A 192 -7.62 -43.78 -7.56
C LEU A 192 -8.79 -42.80 -7.66
N LEU A 193 -8.99 -42.01 -6.59
CA LEU A 193 -9.88 -40.86 -6.66
C LEU A 193 -9.36 -39.83 -7.67
N LYS A 194 -10.28 -39.20 -8.39
CA LYS A 194 -10.00 -38.20 -9.42
C LYS A 194 -10.62 -36.85 -9.04
N LYS A 195 -10.24 -35.81 -9.75
CA LYS A 195 -10.83 -34.47 -9.59
C LYS A 195 -12.37 -34.53 -9.59
N GLY A 196 -12.98 -33.97 -8.54
CA GLY A 196 -14.43 -33.94 -8.33
C GLY A 196 -14.99 -35.11 -7.51
N ASP A 197 -14.24 -36.19 -7.31
CA ASP A 197 -14.62 -37.25 -6.38
C ASP A 197 -14.59 -36.75 -4.94
N ILE A 198 -15.33 -37.42 -4.05
CA ILE A 198 -15.33 -37.11 -2.61
C ILE A 198 -14.35 -38.03 -1.89
N CYS A 199 -13.38 -37.44 -1.20
CA CYS A 199 -12.42 -38.12 -0.35
C CYS A 199 -12.88 -38.09 1.11
N TYR A 200 -12.79 -39.22 1.81
CA TYR A 200 -13.15 -39.36 3.23
C TYR A 200 -11.99 -39.96 4.01
N ASN A 201 -11.67 -39.39 5.18
CA ASN A 201 -10.70 -39.95 6.12
C ASN A 201 -11.29 -39.93 7.53
N THR A 202 -12.24 -40.82 7.79
CA THR A 202 -12.97 -40.90 9.06
C THR A 202 -12.08 -41.25 10.25
N LYS A 203 -10.96 -41.95 10.01
CA LYS A 203 -9.95 -42.24 11.04
C LYS A 203 -9.20 -40.97 11.45
N LEU A 204 -8.79 -40.16 10.47
CA LEU A 204 -8.20 -38.85 10.77
C LEU A 204 -9.20 -37.94 11.48
N ALA A 205 -10.48 -37.99 11.12
CA ALA A 205 -11.50 -37.23 11.84
C ALA A 205 -11.56 -37.61 13.33
N ALA A 206 -11.57 -38.90 13.66
CA ALA A 206 -11.55 -39.37 15.05
C ALA A 206 -10.25 -38.96 15.79
N THR A 207 -9.11 -39.00 15.09
CA THR A 207 -7.84 -38.49 15.61
C THR A 207 -7.92 -36.98 15.91
N LEU A 208 -8.45 -36.19 14.98
CA LEU A 208 -8.62 -34.75 15.15
C LEU A 208 -9.64 -34.40 16.24
N GLU A 209 -10.69 -35.21 16.44
CA GLU A 209 -11.60 -35.09 17.58
C GLU A 209 -10.86 -35.28 18.90
N ALA A 210 -10.02 -36.31 19.02
CA ALA A 210 -9.20 -36.51 20.22
C ALA A 210 -8.25 -35.32 20.46
N VAL A 211 -7.59 -34.81 19.41
CA VAL A 211 -6.72 -33.62 19.47
C VAL A 211 -7.51 -32.35 19.81
N ALA A 212 -8.75 -32.21 19.37
CA ALA A 212 -9.59 -31.07 19.69
C ALA A 212 -10.02 -31.07 21.16
N GLU A 213 -10.28 -32.24 21.75
CA GLU A 213 -10.71 -32.37 23.15
C GLU A 213 -9.54 -32.35 24.15
N LYS A 214 -8.42 -33.00 23.81
CA LYS A 214 -7.30 -33.21 24.73
C LYS A 214 -5.99 -32.55 24.27
N CYS A 215 -6.04 -31.74 23.23
CA CYS A 215 -4.89 -30.98 22.70
C CYS A 215 -3.71 -31.90 22.38
N MET A 216 -2.48 -31.49 22.68
CA MET A 216 -1.27 -32.28 22.39
C MET A 216 -1.24 -33.64 23.10
N LYS A 217 -1.89 -33.80 24.27
CA LYS A 217 -1.86 -35.05 25.04
C LYS A 217 -2.45 -36.22 24.27
N ALA A 218 -3.51 -35.98 23.49
CA ALA A 218 -4.09 -37.00 22.64
C ALA A 218 -3.04 -37.66 21.74
N PHE A 219 -2.18 -36.83 21.13
CA PHE A 219 -1.25 -37.23 20.09
C PHE A 219 0.08 -37.78 20.64
N TYR A 220 0.54 -37.29 21.79
CA TYR A 220 1.86 -37.62 22.35
C TYR A 220 1.83 -38.43 23.64
N GLU A 221 0.70 -38.62 24.31
CA GLU A 221 0.67 -39.31 25.62
C GLU A 221 -0.38 -40.44 25.71
N GLU A 222 -1.39 -40.43 24.84
CA GLU A 222 -2.56 -41.31 24.95
C GLU A 222 -2.75 -42.23 23.73
N ASP A 223 -3.97 -42.73 23.53
CA ASP A 223 -4.35 -43.75 22.54
C ASP A 223 -3.83 -43.49 21.11
N VAL A 224 -3.75 -42.22 20.65
CA VAL A 224 -3.24 -41.94 19.30
C VAL A 224 -1.74 -42.24 19.22
N ALA A 225 -0.98 -41.86 20.25
CA ALA A 225 0.46 -42.13 20.33
C ALA A 225 0.73 -43.63 20.32
N GLU A 226 0.01 -44.40 21.16
CA GLU A 226 0.17 -45.86 21.23
C GLU A 226 -0.17 -46.54 19.90
N LYS A 227 -1.29 -46.15 19.26
CA LYS A 227 -1.70 -46.68 17.95
C LYS A 227 -0.65 -46.38 16.88
N LEU A 228 -0.11 -45.16 16.86
CA LEU A 228 0.87 -44.76 15.87
C LEU A 228 2.18 -45.53 16.02
N VAL A 229 2.68 -45.69 17.27
CA VAL A 229 3.90 -46.46 17.55
C VAL A 229 3.72 -47.92 17.17
N ASN A 230 2.58 -48.53 17.49
CA ASN A 230 2.29 -49.91 17.15
C ASN A 230 2.20 -50.11 15.63
N ASP A 231 1.45 -49.26 14.92
CA ASP A 231 1.32 -49.33 13.46
C ASP A 231 2.69 -49.22 12.76
N VAL A 232 3.54 -48.28 13.19
CA VAL A 232 4.89 -48.10 12.60
C VAL A 232 5.80 -49.28 12.91
N ARG A 233 5.74 -49.82 14.14
CA ARG A 233 6.52 -50.99 14.54
C ARG A 233 6.10 -52.24 13.76
N GLU A 234 4.81 -52.46 13.58
CA GLU A 234 4.26 -53.56 12.78
C GLU A 234 4.64 -53.46 11.30
N ALA A 235 4.74 -52.24 10.77
CA ALA A 235 5.23 -51.98 9.42
C ALA A 235 6.75 -52.19 9.25
N GLY A 236 7.49 -52.46 10.33
CA GLY A 236 8.95 -52.63 10.29
C GLY A 236 9.74 -51.33 10.41
N GLY A 237 9.10 -50.26 10.91
CA GLY A 237 9.74 -48.97 11.16
C GLY A 237 10.63 -48.97 12.40
N ILE A 238 11.36 -47.87 12.56
CA ILE A 238 12.20 -47.64 13.73
C ILE A 238 11.33 -47.36 14.96
N ASP A 239 11.77 -47.78 16.14
CA ASP A 239 10.98 -47.60 17.35
C ASP A 239 10.75 -46.10 17.65
N LEU A 240 9.50 -45.68 17.44
CA LEU A 240 9.04 -44.33 17.70
C LEU A 240 8.66 -44.12 19.17
N ALA A 241 9.06 -44.99 20.11
CA ALA A 241 8.76 -44.84 21.54
C ALA A 241 9.04 -43.43 22.09
N HIS A 242 9.96 -42.66 21.48
CA HIS A 242 10.20 -41.27 21.84
C HIS A 242 9.00 -40.33 21.61
N ILE A 243 8.08 -40.63 20.69
CA ILE A 243 6.86 -39.85 20.48
C ILE A 243 6.01 -39.76 21.76
N ILE A 244 6.03 -40.83 22.57
CA ILE A 244 5.31 -40.93 23.86
C ILE A 244 5.96 -40.04 24.95
N THR A 245 7.13 -39.47 24.65
CA THR A 245 7.94 -38.68 25.60
C THR A 245 8.21 -37.27 25.12
N VAL A 246 7.56 -36.80 24.04
CA VAL A 246 7.66 -35.42 23.58
C VAL A 246 6.94 -34.52 24.59
N THR A 247 7.69 -33.60 25.20
CA THR A 247 7.19 -32.65 26.18
C THR A 247 7.31 -31.21 25.66
N MET A 248 6.67 -30.26 26.34
CA MET A 248 6.87 -28.82 26.06
C MET A 248 8.34 -28.37 26.17
N LYS A 249 9.21 -29.13 26.84
CA LYS A 249 10.65 -28.83 26.93
C LYS A 249 11.43 -29.22 25.68
N ASP A 250 10.88 -30.13 24.86
CA ASP A 250 11.50 -30.56 23.60
C ASP A 250 11.20 -29.57 22.45
N LEU A 251 10.22 -28.68 22.65
CA LEU A 251 9.87 -27.59 21.74
C LEU A 251 10.78 -26.39 21.95
N GLN A 252 11.44 -25.96 20.88
CA GLN A 252 12.28 -24.77 20.89
C GLN A 252 11.50 -23.60 20.28
N SER A 253 11.12 -22.66 21.14
CA SER A 253 10.77 -21.30 20.72
C SER A 253 11.99 -20.41 20.89
N TYR A 254 12.27 -19.55 19.93
CA TYR A 254 13.36 -18.58 20.04
C TYR A 254 12.97 -17.22 19.47
N GLU A 255 13.59 -16.18 20.00
CA GLU A 255 13.51 -14.84 19.41
C GLU A 255 14.26 -14.83 18.07
N VAL A 256 13.61 -14.27 17.05
CA VAL A 256 14.13 -14.24 15.70
C VAL A 256 15.33 -13.29 15.62
N LYS A 257 16.41 -13.75 14.96
CA LYS A 257 17.51 -12.86 14.60
C LYS A 257 17.11 -11.99 13.40
N VAL A 258 17.13 -10.69 13.59
CA VAL A 258 16.81 -9.70 12.56
C VAL A 258 18.02 -9.47 11.66
N SER A 259 17.81 -9.50 10.34
CA SER A 259 18.82 -9.09 9.36
C SER A 259 18.39 -7.81 8.66
N ASP A 260 19.23 -6.78 8.68
CA ASP A 260 19.04 -5.56 7.89
C ASP A 260 19.55 -5.77 6.47
N VAL A 261 18.68 -5.55 5.49
CA VAL A 261 18.93 -5.79 4.07
C VAL A 261 18.29 -4.68 3.25
N MET A 262 19.09 -3.92 2.48
CA MET A 262 18.58 -2.93 1.50
C MET A 262 17.49 -1.98 2.06
N GLY A 263 17.59 -1.60 3.34
CA GLY A 263 16.61 -0.71 4.01
C GLY A 263 15.37 -1.41 4.59
N TYR A 264 15.34 -2.73 4.64
CA TYR A 264 14.29 -3.56 5.25
C TYR A 264 14.87 -4.46 6.33
N LYS A 265 14.06 -4.74 7.35
CA LYS A 265 14.36 -5.70 8.41
C LYS A 265 13.66 -7.02 8.13
N ILE A 266 14.44 -8.07 8.00
CA ILE A 266 14.00 -9.42 7.67
C ILE A 266 13.97 -10.27 8.93
N HIS A 267 12.79 -10.78 9.25
CA HIS A 267 12.52 -11.68 10.36
C HIS A 267 12.26 -13.08 9.81
N GLY A 268 13.06 -14.08 10.20
CA GLY A 268 12.89 -15.45 9.77
C GLY A 268 13.53 -16.49 10.69
N MET A 269 13.69 -17.72 10.22
CA MET A 269 14.18 -18.84 11.04
C MET A 269 15.72 -18.91 11.09
N TRP A 270 16.26 -19.35 12.23
CA TRP A 270 17.69 -19.71 12.39
C TRP A 270 17.86 -21.24 12.19
N PRO A 271 19.09 -21.78 11.97
CA PRO A 271 19.31 -23.22 11.89
C PRO A 271 18.58 -24.02 12.98
N PRO A 272 17.90 -25.14 12.63
CA PRO A 272 18.16 -26.01 11.47
C PRO A 272 17.57 -25.55 10.13
N ALA A 273 16.80 -24.47 10.07
CA ALA A 273 16.38 -23.86 8.82
C ALA A 273 17.46 -22.92 8.28
N CYS A 274 17.98 -23.18 7.07
CA CYS A 274 19.02 -22.32 6.49
C CYS A 274 18.48 -21.18 5.61
N GLY A 275 17.15 -21.18 5.35
CA GLY A 275 16.36 -20.14 4.67
C GLY A 275 16.91 -18.73 4.81
N THR A 276 16.62 -18.14 5.97
CA THR A 276 16.86 -16.73 6.27
C THR A 276 18.34 -16.37 6.29
N THR A 277 19.22 -17.29 6.70
CA THR A 277 20.67 -17.05 6.70
C THR A 277 21.21 -16.97 5.27
N GLY A 278 20.75 -17.88 4.39
CA GLY A 278 21.09 -17.85 2.96
C GLY A 278 20.55 -16.60 2.27
N PHE A 279 19.32 -16.19 2.60
CA PHE A 279 18.72 -14.95 2.12
C PHE A 279 19.55 -13.73 2.52
N ALA A 280 19.87 -13.57 3.81
CA ALA A 280 20.66 -12.45 4.31
C ALA A 280 22.05 -12.39 3.66
N MET A 281 22.73 -13.54 3.51
CA MET A 281 24.01 -13.62 2.81
C MET A 281 23.89 -13.17 1.35
N MET A 282 22.90 -13.68 0.60
CA MET A 282 22.70 -13.32 -0.81
C MET A 282 22.42 -11.83 -0.96
N MET A 283 21.56 -11.28 -0.12
CA MET A 283 21.19 -9.88 -0.17
C MET A 283 22.38 -8.96 0.17
N ASN A 284 23.20 -9.33 1.13
CA ASN A 284 24.45 -8.61 1.45
C ASN A 284 25.44 -8.62 0.27
N VAL A 285 25.51 -9.70 -0.50
CA VAL A 285 26.32 -9.77 -1.74
C VAL A 285 25.73 -8.86 -2.82
N LEU A 286 24.41 -8.91 -3.04
CA LEU A 286 23.72 -8.10 -4.05
C LEU A 286 23.79 -6.60 -3.75
N GLU A 287 23.56 -6.20 -2.50
CA GLU A 287 23.62 -4.79 -2.08
C GLU A 287 25.00 -4.19 -2.34
N ARG A 288 26.07 -4.93 -2.04
CA ARG A 288 27.44 -4.52 -2.35
C ARG A 288 27.69 -4.41 -3.84
N TYR A 289 27.22 -5.38 -4.62
CA TYR A 289 27.37 -5.37 -6.07
C TYR A 289 26.63 -4.19 -6.72
N MET A 290 25.41 -3.88 -6.26
CA MET A 290 24.64 -2.70 -6.70
C MET A 290 25.34 -1.40 -6.32
N LYS A 291 25.84 -1.28 -5.09
CA LYS A 291 26.59 -0.10 -4.63
C LYS A 291 27.89 0.10 -5.41
N ALA A 292 28.64 -0.97 -5.69
CA ALA A 292 29.89 -0.90 -6.45
C ALA A 292 29.70 -0.41 -7.90
N LYS A 293 28.54 -0.68 -8.52
CA LYS A 293 28.17 -0.11 -9.83
C LYS A 293 27.65 1.33 -9.75
N ALA A 294 27.15 1.75 -8.58
CA ALA A 294 26.62 3.09 -8.35
C ALA A 294 27.70 4.12 -7.94
N THR A 295 28.84 3.67 -7.40
CA THR A 295 29.92 4.56 -6.95
C THR A 295 31.11 4.58 -7.91
N ASP A 296 31.08 5.54 -8.83
CA ASP A 296 32.29 6.26 -9.28
C ASP A 296 32.25 7.66 -8.63
N GLU A 297 32.21 7.70 -7.29
CA GLU A 297 32.70 8.77 -6.40
C GLU A 297 32.32 8.48 -4.92
N ASN A 298 33.37 8.31 -4.11
CA ASN A 298 33.48 8.43 -2.64
C ASN A 298 32.26 8.16 -1.72
N LEU A 299 32.33 7.06 -0.97
CA LEU A 299 32.22 7.12 0.49
C LEU A 299 32.83 5.87 1.14
N GLY A 300 33.99 6.07 1.77
CA GLY A 300 34.62 5.09 2.64
C GLY A 300 33.90 4.99 3.99
N LEU A 301 33.95 3.77 4.53
CA LEU A 301 33.77 3.43 5.94
C LEU A 301 32.32 3.29 6.47
N HIS A 302 31.70 2.14 6.15
CA HIS A 302 30.88 1.42 7.13
C HIS A 302 31.46 0.00 7.29
N ARG A 303 32.13 -0.23 8.41
CA ARG A 303 33.05 -1.35 8.66
C ARG A 303 32.34 -2.63 9.14
N ILE A 304 32.80 -3.74 8.57
CA ILE A 304 33.11 -5.04 9.22
C ILE A 304 31.91 -5.85 9.77
N ILE A 305 31.20 -6.47 8.83
CA ILE A 305 30.67 -7.86 8.82
C ILE A 305 30.65 -8.22 7.31
N GLU A 306 31.27 -9.23 6.69
CA GLU A 306 32.27 -10.25 7.00
C GLU A 306 33.05 -10.53 5.69
N SER A 307 34.33 -10.91 5.76
CA SER A 307 35.26 -11.17 4.64
C SER A 307 34.76 -12.17 3.58
N TYR A 308 33.72 -12.95 3.90
CA TYR A 308 33.18 -13.98 3.02
C TYR A 308 32.28 -13.42 1.91
N ALA A 309 31.32 -12.53 2.20
CA ALA A 309 30.44 -11.94 1.19
C ALA A 309 31.23 -11.10 0.16
N GLU A 310 32.29 -10.41 0.59
CA GLU A 310 33.21 -9.71 -0.31
C GLU A 310 34.00 -10.69 -1.19
N THR A 311 34.45 -11.81 -0.62
CA THR A 311 35.13 -12.88 -1.37
C THR A 311 34.20 -13.48 -2.43
N ILE A 312 32.93 -13.71 -2.10
CA ILE A 312 31.92 -14.20 -3.05
C ILE A 312 31.62 -13.14 -4.10
N GLN A 313 31.43 -11.87 -3.71
CA GLN A 313 31.17 -10.77 -4.65
C GLN A 313 32.28 -10.62 -5.70
N LYS A 314 33.57 -10.73 -5.31
CA LYS A 314 34.71 -10.70 -6.25
C LYS A 314 34.75 -11.89 -7.22
N ARG A 315 34.02 -12.97 -6.92
CA ARG A 315 33.87 -14.15 -7.77
C ARG A 315 32.65 -14.07 -8.70
N VAL A 316 31.76 -13.09 -8.51
CA VAL A 316 30.64 -12.88 -9.44
C VAL A 316 31.15 -12.18 -10.70
N SER A 317 30.89 -12.76 -11.87
CA SER A 317 31.23 -12.14 -13.17
C SER A 317 29.96 -11.80 -13.95
N ASP A 318 29.92 -10.59 -14.49
CA ASP A 318 28.78 -10.06 -15.28
C ASP A 318 28.58 -10.80 -16.61
N ASN A 319 29.66 -11.39 -17.13
CA ASN A 319 29.73 -11.85 -18.51
C ASN A 319 29.89 -13.35 -18.66
N THR A 320 30.09 -14.09 -17.56
CA THR A 320 30.26 -15.54 -17.62
C THR A 320 29.85 -16.25 -16.34
N THR A 321 29.27 -17.43 -16.48
CA THR A 321 29.19 -18.45 -15.42
C THR A 321 30.44 -19.34 -15.46
N PHE A 322 30.70 -20.10 -14.38
CA PHE A 322 31.86 -20.98 -14.26
C PHE A 322 31.44 -22.42 -13.91
N GLN A 323 32.40 -23.36 -13.93
CA GLN A 323 32.18 -24.73 -13.49
C GLN A 323 31.96 -24.82 -11.96
N PRO A 324 31.26 -25.85 -11.45
CA PRO A 324 30.87 -25.94 -10.03
C PRO A 324 31.99 -25.71 -9.01
N GLU A 325 33.20 -26.17 -9.33
CA GLU A 325 34.40 -26.09 -8.49
C GLU A 325 34.82 -24.63 -8.22
N TYR A 326 34.45 -23.70 -9.10
CA TYR A 326 34.68 -22.27 -8.92
C TYR A 326 33.93 -21.70 -7.71
N TYR A 327 32.76 -22.26 -7.40
CA TYR A 327 31.83 -21.80 -6.36
C TYR A 327 32.11 -22.42 -4.99
N LEU A 328 33.28 -23.04 -4.80
CA LEU A 328 33.75 -23.58 -3.51
C LEU A 328 32.80 -24.61 -2.89
N ASN A 329 32.20 -25.45 -3.73
CA ASN A 329 31.31 -26.52 -3.32
C ASN A 329 32.06 -27.57 -2.47
N LYS A 330 31.51 -27.88 -1.28
CA LYS A 330 32.13 -28.84 -0.34
C LYS A 330 31.31 -30.10 -0.13
N TYR A 331 29.99 -29.95 -0.03
CA TYR A 331 29.06 -31.03 0.32
C TYR A 331 27.88 -31.08 -0.65
N ASN A 332 27.17 -32.22 -0.69
CA ASN A 332 25.96 -32.37 -1.48
C ASN A 332 24.82 -31.42 -1.04
N GLN A 333 23.87 -31.17 -1.95
CA GLN A 333 22.66 -30.40 -1.66
C GLN A 333 21.58 -31.32 -1.10
N LEU A 334 20.69 -30.77 -0.28
CA LEU A 334 19.47 -31.46 0.15
C LEU A 334 18.49 -31.58 -1.02
N GLU A 335 17.77 -32.70 -1.08
CA GLU A 335 16.70 -32.94 -2.04
C GLU A 335 15.39 -33.21 -1.30
N ASP A 336 14.70 -32.14 -0.88
CA ASP A 336 13.37 -32.21 -0.27
C ASP A 336 12.26 -31.83 -1.28
N GLN A 337 11.04 -32.29 -1.03
CA GLN A 337 9.82 -31.96 -1.81
C GLN A 337 8.59 -31.96 -0.88
N GLY A 338 7.38 -31.81 -1.43
CA GLY A 338 6.13 -32.04 -0.67
C GLY A 338 5.93 -31.06 0.48
N THR A 339 5.81 -29.77 0.14
CA THR A 339 5.69 -28.67 1.11
C THR A 339 4.46 -27.84 0.76
N THR A 340 3.87 -27.16 1.74
CA THR A 340 2.89 -26.09 1.54
C THR A 340 3.29 -24.86 2.35
N HIS A 341 2.91 -23.69 1.87
CA HIS A 341 3.12 -22.43 2.58
C HIS A 341 1.83 -21.64 2.69
N PHE A 342 1.69 -20.90 3.79
CA PHE A 342 0.64 -19.92 3.93
C PHE A 342 1.08 -18.77 4.82
N CYS A 343 0.41 -17.64 4.64
CA CYS A 343 0.58 -16.45 5.45
C CYS A 343 -0.76 -15.91 5.95
N VAL A 344 -0.72 -15.20 7.08
CA VAL A 344 -1.88 -14.57 7.73
C VAL A 344 -1.46 -13.20 8.26
N VAL A 345 -2.29 -12.19 8.06
CA VAL A 345 -2.19 -10.90 8.75
C VAL A 345 -3.55 -10.56 9.34
N ASP A 346 -3.60 -10.22 10.64
CA ASP A 346 -4.85 -9.84 11.31
C ASP A 346 -5.08 -8.31 11.33
N LYS A 347 -6.22 -7.88 11.89
CA LYS A 347 -6.60 -6.46 12.02
C LYS A 347 -5.61 -5.63 12.85
N ASP A 348 -4.87 -6.28 13.75
CA ASP A 348 -3.90 -5.63 14.65
C ASP A 348 -2.48 -5.67 14.04
N ARG A 349 -2.37 -6.07 12.77
CA ARG A 349 -1.11 -6.24 12.03
C ARG A 349 -0.16 -7.24 12.67
N ASN A 350 -0.67 -8.19 13.46
CA ASN A 350 0.12 -9.37 13.76
C ASN A 350 0.17 -10.23 12.50
N ALA A 351 1.34 -10.81 12.25
CA ALA A 351 1.62 -11.56 11.05
C ALA A 351 2.09 -12.97 11.39
N VAL A 352 1.68 -13.95 10.59
CA VAL A 352 2.19 -15.31 10.63
C VAL A 352 2.67 -15.69 9.23
N SER A 353 3.90 -16.19 9.16
CA SER A 353 4.47 -16.86 7.99
C SER A 353 4.77 -18.31 8.39
N MET A 354 4.11 -19.28 7.75
CA MET A 354 4.26 -20.69 8.13
C MET A 354 4.47 -21.58 6.91
N THR A 355 5.51 -22.41 6.96
CA THR A 355 5.77 -23.45 5.97
C THR A 355 5.65 -24.81 6.67
N THR A 356 4.83 -25.71 6.13
CA THR A 356 4.57 -27.06 6.67
C THR A 356 4.83 -28.12 5.61
N THR A 357 5.31 -29.30 6.03
CA THR A 357 5.75 -30.37 5.13
C THR A 357 5.60 -31.74 5.77
N VAL A 358 5.42 -32.76 4.91
CA VAL A 358 5.68 -34.17 5.26
C VAL A 358 6.98 -34.69 4.64
N ASN A 359 7.75 -33.82 3.97
CA ASN A 359 8.78 -34.14 2.95
C ASN A 359 8.19 -34.99 1.82
N TYR A 360 8.53 -34.90 0.54
CA TYR A 360 7.92 -35.72 -0.52
C TYR A 360 6.37 -35.83 -0.60
N ALA A 361 5.86 -36.23 -1.76
CA ALA A 361 4.43 -36.44 -1.92
C ALA A 361 3.99 -37.66 -1.08
N PHE A 362 3.08 -37.46 -0.12
CA PHE A 362 2.60 -38.47 0.84
C PHE A 362 3.68 -38.97 1.82
N GLY A 363 4.73 -38.18 2.07
CA GLY A 363 5.71 -38.47 3.11
C GLY A 363 6.49 -39.76 2.86
N SER A 364 6.53 -40.61 3.87
CA SER A 364 7.13 -41.95 3.83
C SER A 364 6.39 -42.93 2.92
N GLY A 365 5.24 -42.56 2.35
CA GLY A 365 4.35 -43.48 1.65
C GLY A 365 3.60 -44.44 2.59
N PHE A 366 3.58 -44.14 3.89
CA PHE A 366 2.87 -44.92 4.90
C PHE A 366 1.80 -44.06 5.58
N MET A 367 0.56 -44.57 5.60
CA MET A 367 -0.52 -44.02 6.40
C MET A 367 -0.90 -45.02 7.50
N SER A 368 -0.93 -44.56 8.74
CA SER A 368 -1.33 -45.38 9.89
C SER A 368 -2.76 -45.89 9.71
N PRO A 369 -2.97 -47.22 9.59
CA PRO A 369 -4.31 -47.79 9.42
C PRO A 369 -5.17 -47.60 10.67
N SER A 370 -4.61 -47.32 11.85
CA SER A 370 -5.38 -47.09 13.07
C SER A 370 -5.82 -45.64 13.26
N THR A 371 -5.06 -44.67 12.75
CA THR A 371 -5.27 -43.24 13.03
C THR A 371 -5.61 -42.39 11.80
N GLY A 372 -5.34 -42.88 10.58
CA GLY A 372 -5.52 -42.13 9.33
C GLY A 372 -4.47 -41.04 9.09
N ILE A 373 -3.40 -41.00 9.90
CA ILE A 373 -2.28 -40.05 9.76
C ILE A 373 -1.30 -40.54 8.69
N ILE A 374 -0.95 -39.67 7.75
CA ILE A 374 0.19 -39.89 6.83
C ILE A 374 1.47 -39.46 7.54
N LEU A 375 2.47 -40.33 7.59
CA LEU A 375 3.72 -40.04 8.28
C LEU A 375 4.80 -39.52 7.34
N ASN A 376 5.54 -38.53 7.82
CA ASN A 376 6.63 -37.89 7.09
C ASN A 376 7.73 -38.87 6.63
N GLY A 377 8.45 -38.49 5.58
CA GLY A 377 9.70 -39.14 5.14
C GLY A 377 10.93 -38.33 5.57
N GLN A 378 10.90 -37.70 6.74
CA GLN A 378 11.81 -36.61 7.09
C GLN A 378 13.22 -37.07 7.47
N MET A 379 13.43 -38.37 7.73
CA MET A 379 14.79 -38.92 7.92
C MET A 379 15.64 -38.81 6.65
N GLU A 380 15.01 -38.58 5.50
CA GLU A 380 15.68 -38.27 4.24
C GLU A 380 16.59 -37.04 4.36
N ASP A 381 16.14 -35.94 4.95
CA ASP A 381 16.95 -34.72 4.99
C ASP A 381 18.25 -34.86 5.82
N PHE A 382 18.49 -35.97 6.53
CA PHE A 382 19.80 -36.25 7.10
C PHE A 382 20.81 -36.75 6.06
N ALA A 383 22.05 -36.30 6.22
CA ALA A 383 23.18 -36.86 5.52
C ALA A 383 23.52 -38.25 6.10
N ILE A 384 23.89 -39.21 5.24
CA ILE A 384 24.42 -40.52 5.65
C ILE A 384 25.85 -40.71 5.14
N PRO A 385 26.78 -41.28 5.91
CA PRO A 385 28.19 -41.38 5.51
C PRO A 385 28.44 -42.22 4.25
N THR A 386 27.59 -43.21 3.97
CA THR A 386 27.76 -44.20 2.89
C THR A 386 27.33 -43.69 1.52
N LEU A 387 26.66 -42.52 1.44
CA LEU A 387 26.21 -41.92 0.18
C LEU A 387 27.36 -41.19 -0.54
N VAL A 388 28.39 -41.93 -0.93
CA VAL A 388 29.53 -41.43 -1.70
C VAL A 388 29.43 -41.97 -3.13
N SER A 389 29.01 -41.14 -4.07
CA SER A 389 29.04 -41.44 -5.51
C SER A 389 30.25 -40.76 -6.16
N SER A 390 30.83 -41.38 -7.19
CA SER A 390 31.91 -40.80 -8.00
C SER A 390 31.50 -39.53 -8.75
N TYR A 391 30.20 -39.22 -8.80
CA TYR A 391 29.61 -38.08 -9.50
C TYR A 391 28.96 -37.06 -8.54
N SER A 392 28.91 -37.31 -7.23
CA SER A 392 28.31 -36.41 -6.23
C SER A 392 29.34 -35.88 -5.22
N LEU A 393 29.05 -34.73 -4.62
CA LEU A 393 29.84 -34.23 -3.49
C LEU A 393 29.62 -35.11 -2.26
N PRO A 394 30.58 -35.14 -1.31
CA PRO A 394 30.41 -35.92 -0.09
C PRO A 394 29.26 -35.37 0.78
N PRO A 395 28.63 -36.23 1.59
CA PRO A 395 27.58 -35.83 2.52
C PRO A 395 28.13 -34.92 3.64
N ALA A 396 27.33 -33.96 4.11
CA ALA A 396 27.75 -33.00 5.15
C ALA A 396 27.77 -33.64 6.55
N PRO A 397 28.94 -33.76 7.23
CA PRO A 397 29.02 -34.41 8.54
C PRO A 397 28.20 -33.73 9.64
N THR A 398 28.05 -32.40 9.54
CA THR A 398 27.24 -31.61 10.47
C THR A 398 25.76 -31.98 10.41
N ASN A 399 25.30 -32.64 9.34
CA ASN A 399 23.93 -33.08 9.14
C ASN A 399 23.76 -34.61 9.21
N TYR A 400 24.73 -35.34 9.79
CA TYR A 400 24.58 -36.78 10.02
C TYR A 400 23.48 -37.12 11.04
N ILE A 401 22.84 -38.28 10.87
CA ILE A 401 21.80 -38.77 11.78
C ILE A 401 22.38 -38.93 13.20
N ALA A 402 21.65 -38.42 14.19
CA ALA A 402 21.90 -38.70 15.60
C ALA A 402 20.56 -38.74 16.34
N PRO A 403 20.43 -39.54 17.43
CA PRO A 403 19.22 -39.57 18.24
C PRO A 403 18.73 -38.18 18.62
N LYS A 404 17.43 -37.92 18.44
CA LYS A 404 16.73 -36.66 18.77
C LYS A 404 17.21 -35.41 18.01
N LYS A 405 18.11 -35.57 17.04
CA LYS A 405 18.58 -34.44 16.22
C LYS A 405 17.47 -34.00 15.25
N ARG A 406 17.46 -32.73 14.86
CA ARG A 406 16.66 -32.21 13.74
C ARG A 406 17.50 -32.14 12.47
N ALA A 407 16.92 -32.54 11.34
CA ALA A 407 17.57 -32.42 10.05
C ALA A 407 17.56 -30.96 9.55
N LEU A 408 18.55 -30.60 8.74
CA LEU A 408 18.59 -29.34 8.00
C LEU A 408 17.31 -29.16 7.15
N SER A 409 16.88 -27.92 6.91
CA SER A 409 15.64 -27.63 6.15
C SER A 409 15.81 -26.48 5.15
N SER A 410 15.16 -26.63 4.00
CA SER A 410 15.05 -25.61 2.94
C SER A 410 13.94 -24.58 3.16
N MET A 411 13.09 -24.75 4.18
CA MET A 411 11.95 -23.87 4.44
C MET A 411 12.40 -22.44 4.80
N MET A 412 11.68 -21.44 4.29
CA MET A 412 12.02 -20.01 4.46
C MET A 412 10.78 -19.12 4.67
N PRO A 413 10.08 -19.24 5.81
CA PRO A 413 9.04 -18.28 6.18
C PRO A 413 9.67 -16.95 6.63
N LEU A 414 9.23 -15.84 6.04
CA LEU A 414 9.73 -14.49 6.31
C LEU A 414 8.61 -13.50 6.69
N ILE A 415 8.91 -12.62 7.63
CA ILE A 415 8.20 -11.37 7.90
C ILE A 415 9.16 -10.21 7.61
N ILE A 416 8.66 -9.19 6.93
CA ILE A 416 9.44 -8.04 6.45
C ILE A 416 8.87 -6.80 7.09
N THR A 417 9.74 -6.03 7.73
CA THR A 417 9.39 -4.75 8.36
C THR A 417 10.26 -3.63 7.82
N GLN A 418 9.72 -2.41 7.81
CA GLN A 418 10.44 -1.18 7.51
C GLN A 418 10.03 -0.13 8.53
N ASP A 419 10.99 0.56 9.14
CA ASP A 419 10.73 1.52 10.21
C ASP A 419 9.92 0.93 11.40
N ASN A 420 10.14 -0.36 11.66
CA ASN A 420 9.41 -1.20 12.63
C ASN A 420 7.91 -1.42 12.32
N GLU A 421 7.41 -0.99 11.15
CA GLU A 421 6.08 -1.34 10.66
C GLU A 421 6.14 -2.59 9.76
N LEU A 422 5.10 -3.42 9.81
CA LEU A 422 4.92 -4.54 8.88
C LEU A 422 4.79 -3.99 7.46
N VAL A 423 5.59 -4.51 6.53
CA VAL A 423 5.45 -4.19 5.10
C VAL A 423 5.19 -5.43 4.27
N GLY A 424 5.63 -6.62 4.69
CA GLY A 424 5.33 -7.83 3.96
C GLY A 424 5.46 -9.12 4.75
N VAL A 425 4.80 -10.16 4.25
CA VAL A 425 4.92 -11.54 4.73
C VAL A 425 5.08 -12.42 3.50
N ILE A 426 6.18 -13.18 3.44
CA ILE A 426 6.52 -13.99 2.26
C ILE A 426 7.02 -15.35 2.71
N GLY A 427 6.67 -16.38 1.96
CA GLY A 427 7.34 -17.67 1.99
C GLY A 427 6.96 -18.48 0.76
N ALA A 428 7.50 -19.68 0.65
CA ALA A 428 7.20 -20.55 -0.47
C ALA A 428 7.20 -22.03 -0.09
N SER A 429 6.60 -22.83 -0.96
CA SER A 429 6.74 -24.29 -1.02
C SER A 429 7.55 -24.72 -2.25
N GLY A 430 8.05 -25.97 -2.27
CA GLY A 430 8.79 -26.53 -3.42
C GLY A 430 10.23 -26.97 -3.14
N GLY A 431 10.55 -27.36 -1.90
CA GLY A 431 11.87 -27.89 -1.51
C GLY A 431 13.02 -26.95 -1.87
N PRO A 432 14.01 -27.36 -2.69
CA PRO A 432 15.16 -26.52 -3.05
C PRO A 432 14.77 -25.28 -3.87
N TYR A 433 13.55 -25.22 -4.41
CA TYR A 433 13.05 -24.08 -5.16
C TYR A 433 12.55 -22.92 -4.27
N ILE A 434 12.39 -23.15 -2.96
CA ILE A 434 11.90 -22.14 -2.00
C ILE A 434 12.82 -20.91 -1.98
N PHE A 435 14.13 -21.11 -1.80
CA PHE A 435 15.10 -20.02 -1.72
C PHE A 435 15.07 -19.08 -2.93
N PRO A 436 15.31 -19.56 -4.18
CA PRO A 436 15.30 -18.70 -5.34
C PRO A 436 13.93 -18.07 -5.59
N ALA A 437 12.81 -18.76 -5.28
CA ALA A 437 11.47 -18.21 -5.48
C ALA A 437 11.21 -17.00 -4.57
N VAL A 438 11.43 -17.14 -3.26
CA VAL A 438 11.21 -16.05 -2.30
C VAL A 438 12.17 -14.89 -2.54
N ILE A 439 13.44 -15.16 -2.89
CA ILE A 439 14.42 -14.13 -3.26
C ILE A 439 13.94 -13.32 -4.46
N GLN A 440 13.50 -14.00 -5.54
CA GLN A 440 13.03 -13.30 -6.75
C GLN A 440 11.77 -12.48 -6.47
N VAL A 441 10.80 -13.00 -5.70
CA VAL A 441 9.59 -12.24 -5.35
C VAL A 441 9.93 -11.03 -4.47
N PHE A 442 10.81 -11.19 -3.49
CA PHE A 442 11.29 -10.07 -2.68
C PHE A 442 11.93 -8.98 -3.54
N LEU A 443 12.83 -9.35 -4.46
CA LEU A 443 13.47 -8.40 -5.37
C LEU A 443 12.45 -7.72 -6.29
N ASN A 444 11.54 -8.48 -6.89
CA ASN A 444 10.50 -7.95 -7.77
C ASN A 444 9.64 -6.89 -7.06
N HIS A 445 9.15 -7.21 -5.86
CA HIS A 445 8.27 -6.31 -5.12
C HIS A 445 9.03 -5.17 -4.45
N PHE A 446 9.96 -5.48 -3.55
CA PHE A 446 10.54 -4.48 -2.64
C PHE A 446 11.63 -3.64 -3.28
N ILE A 447 12.33 -4.19 -4.29
CA ILE A 447 13.44 -3.52 -4.97
C ILE A 447 13.03 -2.97 -6.34
N PHE A 448 12.40 -3.80 -7.19
CA PHE A 448 11.93 -3.39 -8.53
C PHE A 448 10.54 -2.75 -8.54
N LYS A 449 9.88 -2.64 -7.38
CA LYS A 449 8.61 -1.93 -7.19
C LYS A 449 7.46 -2.46 -8.06
N MET A 450 7.49 -3.75 -8.38
CA MET A 450 6.36 -4.43 -9.03
C MET A 450 5.18 -4.55 -8.07
N SER A 451 3.97 -4.66 -8.61
CA SER A 451 2.79 -4.99 -7.79
C SER A 451 2.93 -6.41 -7.20
N PRO A 452 2.30 -6.72 -6.03
CA PRO A 452 2.42 -8.05 -5.44
C PRO A 452 2.04 -9.20 -6.38
N LEU A 453 0.94 -9.06 -7.13
CA LEU A 453 0.53 -10.08 -8.10
C LEU A 453 1.57 -10.26 -9.21
N GLU A 454 2.06 -9.15 -9.78
CA GLU A 454 3.09 -9.19 -10.81
C GLU A 454 4.39 -9.79 -10.30
N ALA A 455 4.79 -9.47 -9.06
CA ALA A 455 6.00 -9.99 -8.43
C ALA A 455 5.95 -11.51 -8.26
N VAL A 456 4.81 -12.05 -7.84
CA VAL A 456 4.56 -13.49 -7.66
C VAL A 456 4.41 -14.22 -9.01
N GLN A 457 3.74 -13.61 -9.99
CA GLN A 457 3.49 -14.23 -11.31
C GLN A 457 4.68 -14.11 -12.28
N ARG A 458 5.69 -13.28 -11.97
CA ARG A 458 6.87 -13.12 -12.81
C ARG A 458 7.56 -14.49 -13.01
N PRO A 459 7.85 -14.92 -14.25
CA PRO A 459 8.52 -16.19 -14.50
C PRO A 459 9.88 -16.26 -13.79
N ARG A 460 10.13 -17.35 -13.08
CA ARG A 460 11.32 -17.54 -12.24
C ARG A 460 12.36 -18.47 -12.86
N VAL A 461 13.57 -18.35 -12.35
CA VAL A 461 14.69 -19.26 -12.62
C VAL A 461 15.19 -19.94 -11.35
N TYR A 462 15.71 -21.16 -11.48
CA TYR A 462 16.19 -22.00 -10.38
C TYR A 462 17.59 -22.54 -10.71
N PRO A 463 18.66 -21.85 -10.26
CA PRO A 463 20.03 -22.32 -10.48
C PRO A 463 20.33 -23.60 -9.70
N LYS A 464 20.96 -24.57 -10.36
CA LYS A 464 21.54 -25.79 -9.76
C LYS A 464 23.04 -25.81 -9.96
N LEU A 465 23.76 -26.26 -8.94
CA LEU A 465 25.22 -26.32 -8.98
C LEU A 465 25.74 -27.62 -9.59
N LYS A 466 25.11 -28.77 -9.32
CA LYS A 466 25.39 -30.05 -9.96
C LYS A 466 24.07 -30.80 -10.26
N PRO A 467 23.73 -31.08 -11.54
CA PRO A 467 24.38 -30.55 -12.75
C PRO A 467 24.30 -29.02 -12.81
N ASN A 468 25.29 -28.37 -13.43
CA ASN A 468 25.42 -26.91 -13.49
C ASN A 468 24.45 -26.30 -14.51
N THR A 469 23.18 -26.28 -14.15
CA THR A 469 22.06 -25.91 -15.03
C THR A 469 21.19 -24.86 -14.34
N VAL A 470 20.51 -24.04 -15.14
CA VAL A 470 19.50 -23.11 -14.64
C VAL A 470 18.15 -23.58 -15.15
N LEU A 471 17.29 -24.03 -14.22
CA LEU A 471 15.92 -24.34 -14.59
C LEU A 471 15.13 -23.05 -14.79
N TYR A 472 14.18 -23.02 -15.71
CA TYR A 472 13.29 -21.86 -15.90
C TYR A 472 11.84 -22.28 -16.12
N GLU A 473 10.91 -21.43 -15.69
CA GLU A 473 9.47 -21.67 -15.82
C GLU A 473 8.98 -21.44 -17.25
N ASP A 474 8.27 -22.45 -17.75
CA ASP A 474 7.46 -22.42 -18.97
C ASP A 474 6.26 -23.35 -18.73
N MET A 475 5.18 -22.80 -18.18
CA MET A 475 4.04 -23.60 -17.73
C MET A 475 2.71 -22.86 -17.84
N THR A 476 1.65 -23.63 -18.12
CA THR A 476 0.28 -23.14 -18.04
C THR A 476 -0.28 -23.46 -16.66
N VAL A 477 -0.65 -22.43 -15.91
CA VAL A 477 -1.28 -22.56 -14.58
C VAL A 477 -2.76 -22.91 -14.72
N TYR A 478 -3.38 -23.38 -13.62
CA TYR A 478 -4.72 -23.97 -13.64
C TYR A 478 -5.85 -23.03 -14.10
N ASN A 479 -5.66 -21.71 -14.03
CA ASN A 479 -6.62 -20.72 -14.52
C ASN A 479 -6.50 -20.49 -16.04
N GLY A 480 -5.57 -21.15 -16.72
CA GLY A 480 -5.31 -21.03 -18.16
C GLY A 480 -4.21 -20.05 -18.53
N ASP A 481 -3.67 -19.29 -17.58
CA ASP A 481 -2.58 -18.35 -17.85
C ASP A 481 -1.28 -19.11 -18.13
N HIS A 482 -0.46 -18.57 -19.02
CA HIS A 482 0.81 -19.17 -19.40
C HIS A 482 1.97 -18.30 -18.89
N ILE A 483 2.75 -18.85 -17.94
CA ILE A 483 3.92 -18.21 -17.34
C ILE A 483 5.15 -18.74 -18.07
N LYS A 484 5.90 -17.84 -18.71
CA LYS A 484 7.04 -18.21 -19.55
C LYS A 484 8.16 -17.17 -19.47
N LEU A 485 9.38 -17.63 -19.17
CA LEU A 485 10.58 -16.79 -19.28
C LEU A 485 10.73 -16.27 -20.72
N THR A 486 11.07 -14.99 -20.92
CA THR A 486 11.14 -14.42 -22.29
C THR A 486 12.30 -15.00 -23.09
N GLU A 487 12.17 -15.07 -24.42
CA GLU A 487 13.27 -15.56 -25.28
C GLU A 487 14.52 -14.67 -25.14
N GLU A 488 14.34 -13.35 -25.08
CA GLU A 488 15.42 -12.39 -24.85
C GLU A 488 16.20 -12.71 -23.57
N THR A 489 15.51 -13.04 -22.47
CA THR A 489 16.18 -13.41 -21.21
C THR A 489 16.89 -14.75 -21.33
N ARG A 490 16.32 -15.72 -22.05
CA ARG A 490 16.98 -17.00 -22.32
C ARG A 490 18.26 -16.82 -23.13
N GLU A 491 18.21 -16.05 -24.20
CA GLU A 491 19.38 -15.76 -25.04
C GLU A 491 20.45 -15.00 -24.25
N PHE A 492 20.03 -14.04 -23.42
CA PHE A 492 20.93 -13.29 -22.53
C PHE A 492 21.70 -14.20 -21.56
N LEU A 493 21.02 -15.20 -20.97
CA LEU A 493 21.64 -16.17 -20.06
C LEU A 493 22.53 -17.15 -20.82
N LYS A 494 22.08 -17.69 -21.96
CA LYS A 494 22.88 -18.58 -22.83
C LYS A 494 24.16 -17.89 -23.31
N GLY A 495 24.09 -16.61 -23.67
CA GLY A 495 25.24 -15.80 -24.07
C GLY A 495 26.31 -15.63 -22.99
N ARG A 496 25.99 -15.95 -21.72
CA ARG A 496 26.91 -15.94 -20.57
C ARG A 496 27.32 -17.34 -20.12
N GLY A 497 27.01 -18.36 -20.93
CA GLY A 497 27.40 -19.75 -20.69
C GLY A 497 26.45 -20.53 -19.79
N HIS A 498 25.26 -20.02 -19.44
CA HIS A 498 24.28 -20.79 -18.68
C HIS A 498 23.62 -21.87 -19.54
N GLU A 499 23.62 -23.10 -19.05
CA GLU A 499 22.82 -24.20 -19.61
C GLU A 499 21.39 -24.12 -19.05
N LEU A 500 20.41 -23.85 -19.93
CA LEU A 500 19.02 -23.65 -19.53
C LEU A 500 18.20 -24.92 -19.75
N VAL A 501 17.44 -25.32 -18.72
CA VAL A 501 16.54 -26.47 -18.79
C VAL A 501 15.13 -26.02 -18.43
N VAL A 502 14.14 -26.42 -19.24
CA VAL A 502 12.74 -26.08 -18.95
C VAL A 502 12.23 -26.89 -17.76
N THR A 503 11.45 -26.26 -16.87
CA THR A 503 10.74 -26.97 -15.80
C THR A 503 9.25 -26.63 -15.81
N SER A 504 8.43 -27.63 -15.49
CA SER A 504 6.99 -27.50 -15.23
C SER A 504 6.64 -27.53 -13.74
N VAL A 505 7.67 -27.55 -12.88
CA VAL A 505 7.58 -27.53 -11.41
C VAL A 505 8.47 -26.41 -10.89
N GLY A 506 7.96 -25.60 -9.98
CA GLY A 506 8.66 -24.46 -9.37
C GLY A 506 8.14 -24.17 -7.96
N GLY A 507 8.70 -23.15 -7.31
CA GLY A 507 8.24 -22.77 -5.98
C GLY A 507 6.86 -22.08 -6.04
N ILE A 508 5.96 -22.36 -5.10
CA ILE A 508 4.69 -21.63 -5.00
C ILE A 508 4.86 -20.59 -3.90
N VAL A 509 4.64 -19.30 -4.21
CA VAL A 509 4.86 -18.19 -3.27
C VAL A 509 3.53 -17.59 -2.88
N GLN A 510 3.30 -17.45 -1.58
CA GLN A 510 2.27 -16.57 -1.03
C GLN A 510 2.95 -15.31 -0.50
N GLU A 511 2.41 -14.17 -0.91
CA GLU A 511 2.84 -12.87 -0.45
C GLU A 511 1.63 -12.09 0.09
N MET A 512 1.82 -11.48 1.25
CA MET A 512 0.97 -10.40 1.74
C MET A 512 1.79 -9.14 1.85
N PHE A 513 1.19 -8.03 1.46
CA PHE A 513 1.79 -6.73 1.58
C PHE A 513 0.83 -5.81 2.33
N GLU A 514 1.35 -5.07 3.29
CA GLU A 514 0.63 -3.93 3.82
C GLU A 514 0.83 -2.77 2.85
N GLY A 515 -0.18 -2.55 1.99
CA GLY A 515 -0.32 -1.31 1.27
C GLY A 515 -0.17 -0.18 2.27
N ARG A 516 0.92 0.60 2.16
CA ARG A 516 0.97 1.92 2.80
C ARG A 516 -0.16 2.71 2.15
N VAL A 517 -1.37 2.62 2.73
CA VAL A 517 -2.39 3.63 2.54
C VAL A 517 -1.64 4.91 2.82
N ASP A 518 -1.64 5.84 1.89
CA ASP A 518 -1.02 7.14 2.09
C ASP A 518 -1.76 7.80 3.25
N LYS A 519 -1.35 7.50 4.49
CA LYS A 519 -1.91 7.97 5.76
C LYS A 519 -1.83 9.51 5.80
N GLN A 520 -0.99 10.10 4.95
CA GLN A 520 -0.87 11.52 4.73
C GLN A 520 -2.03 12.09 3.89
N GLN A 521 -2.59 11.33 2.95
CA GLN A 521 -3.67 11.75 2.05
C GLN A 521 -5.06 11.20 2.40
N LYS A 522 -5.16 10.05 3.08
CA LYS A 522 -6.43 9.35 3.31
C LYS A 522 -6.63 8.96 4.77
N GLY A 523 -7.88 8.98 5.21
CA GLY A 523 -8.29 8.56 6.53
C GLY A 523 -8.00 9.59 7.64
N PRO A 524 -8.32 9.27 8.89
CA PRO A 524 -8.33 10.23 9.99
C PRO A 524 -6.94 10.75 10.40
N LEU A 525 -5.85 10.03 10.08
CA LEU A 525 -4.47 10.50 10.29
C LEU A 525 -4.05 11.62 9.33
N SER A 526 -4.75 11.77 8.19
CA SER A 526 -4.46 12.83 7.22
C SER A 526 -5.05 14.20 7.63
N VAL A 527 -5.83 14.25 8.72
CA VAL A 527 -6.60 15.43 9.12
C VAL A 527 -5.74 16.40 9.94
N ALA A 528 -5.61 17.63 9.46
CA ALA A 528 -5.06 18.73 10.25
C ALA A 528 -6.18 19.50 10.99
N VAL A 529 -5.82 20.23 12.05
CA VAL A 529 -6.76 20.98 12.89
C VAL A 529 -7.55 22.02 12.07
N PRO A 530 -8.90 21.92 11.96
CA PRO A 530 -9.70 22.84 11.16
C PRO A 530 -9.73 24.28 11.73
N GLY A 531 -9.40 25.27 10.89
CA GLY A 531 -9.24 26.67 11.31
C GLY A 531 -10.35 27.65 10.91
N GLU A 532 -11.23 27.27 9.98
CA GLU A 532 -12.12 28.21 9.29
C GLU A 532 -13.10 28.93 10.23
N VAL A 533 -13.74 28.20 11.15
CA VAL A 533 -14.73 28.76 12.09
C VAL A 533 -14.09 29.82 12.99
N ALA A 534 -12.89 29.55 13.52
CA ALA A 534 -12.18 30.55 14.32
C ALA A 534 -11.81 31.78 13.50
N GLY A 535 -11.35 31.59 12.25
CA GLY A 535 -10.98 32.69 11.35
C GLY A 535 -12.15 33.62 11.05
N LEU A 536 -13.30 33.07 10.64
CA LEU A 536 -14.52 33.82 10.37
C LEU A 536 -15.04 34.54 11.63
N TYR A 537 -15.04 33.85 12.78
CA TYR A 537 -15.48 34.44 14.04
C TYR A 537 -14.56 35.61 14.48
N GLN A 538 -13.25 35.47 14.29
CA GLN A 538 -12.32 36.54 14.64
C GLN A 538 -12.45 37.74 13.68
N ALA A 539 -12.64 37.50 12.38
CA ALA A 539 -12.92 38.56 11.41
C ALA A 539 -14.20 39.33 11.75
N TRP A 540 -15.27 38.63 12.13
CA TRP A 540 -16.52 39.25 12.57
C TRP A 540 -16.35 40.07 13.85
N THR A 541 -15.64 39.53 14.85
CA THR A 541 -15.50 40.19 16.15
C THR A 541 -14.66 41.47 16.10
N LYS A 542 -13.67 41.56 15.20
CA LYS A 542 -12.77 42.73 15.06
C LYS A 542 -13.35 43.88 14.22
N ASN A 543 -14.33 43.63 13.34
CA ASN A 543 -14.80 44.62 12.34
C ASN A 543 -16.19 45.21 12.64
N GLY A 544 -16.44 45.62 13.89
CA GLY A 544 -17.61 46.47 14.24
C GLY A 544 -18.98 45.78 14.33
N ARG A 545 -19.11 44.48 14.01
CA ARG A 545 -20.30 43.62 14.26
C ARG A 545 -21.66 44.22 13.84
N ARG A 546 -21.79 44.64 12.58
CA ARG A 546 -23.05 45.22 12.05
C ARG A 546 -24.20 44.21 11.90
N VAL A 547 -23.89 42.91 11.86
CA VAL A 547 -24.85 41.79 11.77
C VAL A 547 -24.55 40.81 12.90
N GLN A 548 -25.58 40.19 13.49
CA GLN A 548 -25.37 39.22 14.57
C GLN A 548 -24.77 37.92 14.03
N TRP A 549 -23.85 37.29 14.80
CA TRP A 549 -23.22 36.02 14.41
C TRP A 549 -24.24 34.94 14.02
N LYS A 550 -25.29 34.77 14.83
CA LYS A 550 -26.36 33.81 14.54
C LYS A 550 -26.96 34.02 13.15
N GLN A 551 -27.23 35.27 12.77
CA GLN A 551 -27.79 35.60 11.46
C GLN A 551 -26.84 35.30 10.29
N LEU A 552 -25.52 35.27 10.53
CA LEU A 552 -24.52 34.92 9.52
C LEU A 552 -24.45 33.40 9.28
N VAL A 553 -24.72 32.59 10.32
CA VAL A 553 -24.66 31.12 10.25
C VAL A 553 -25.98 30.51 9.76
N GLU A 554 -27.11 31.17 10.06
CA GLU A 554 -28.47 30.70 9.74
C GLU A 554 -28.68 30.24 8.27
N PRO A 555 -28.19 30.96 7.23
CA PRO A 555 -28.38 30.52 5.85
C PRO A 555 -27.73 29.16 5.58
N SER A 556 -26.53 28.93 6.11
CA SER A 556 -25.83 27.65 5.99
C SER A 556 -26.52 26.55 6.80
N ASN A 557 -27.04 26.88 8.00
CA ASN A 557 -27.85 25.96 8.80
C ASN A 557 -29.05 25.45 8.01
N LYS A 558 -29.78 26.40 7.39
CA LYS A 558 -30.97 26.11 6.60
C LYS A 558 -30.64 25.25 5.38
N LEU A 559 -29.56 25.53 4.66
CA LEU A 559 -29.12 24.71 3.53
C LEU A 559 -28.78 23.27 3.94
N ALA A 560 -28.15 23.08 5.10
CA ALA A 560 -27.87 21.75 5.62
C ALA A 560 -29.15 21.01 6.08
N ARG A 561 -30.08 21.73 6.73
CA ARG A 561 -31.32 21.19 7.31
C ARG A 561 -32.41 20.89 6.28
N ASP A 562 -32.70 21.85 5.42
CA ASP A 562 -33.77 21.78 4.43
C ASP A 562 -33.28 21.09 3.16
N GLY A 563 -31.97 21.15 2.90
CA GLY A 563 -31.32 20.61 1.73
C GLY A 563 -31.36 21.55 0.53
N PHE A 564 -30.61 21.19 -0.52
CA PHE A 564 -30.62 21.89 -1.80
C PHE A 564 -30.48 20.90 -2.97
N VAL A 565 -30.88 21.34 -4.16
CA VAL A 565 -30.81 20.53 -5.38
C VAL A 565 -29.36 20.35 -5.82
N VAL A 566 -28.93 19.11 -6.00
CA VAL A 566 -27.60 18.75 -6.48
C VAL A 566 -27.39 19.33 -7.88
N GLY A 567 -26.48 20.30 -7.96
CA GLY A 567 -26.07 20.92 -9.21
C GLY A 567 -25.10 20.05 -10.03
N PRO A 568 -24.84 20.41 -11.30
CA PRO A 568 -24.01 19.64 -12.21
C PRO A 568 -22.59 19.36 -11.70
N HIS A 569 -21.95 20.36 -11.09
CA HIS A 569 -20.57 20.22 -10.58
C HIS A 569 -20.49 19.26 -9.39
N LEU A 570 -21.42 19.34 -8.44
CA LEU A 570 -21.47 18.41 -7.31
C LEU A 570 -21.77 16.98 -7.82
N ALA A 571 -22.71 16.81 -8.75
CA ALA A 571 -22.99 15.50 -9.35
C ALA A 571 -21.76 14.89 -10.04
N PHE A 572 -20.99 15.71 -10.78
CA PHE A 572 -19.73 15.29 -11.38
C PHE A 572 -18.75 14.83 -10.31
N ALA A 573 -18.51 15.64 -9.28
CA ALA A 573 -17.61 15.28 -8.17
C ALA A 573 -18.05 13.99 -7.45
N LEU A 574 -19.35 13.81 -7.19
CA LEU A 574 -19.86 12.58 -6.59
C LEU A 574 -19.53 11.36 -7.45
N SER A 575 -19.78 11.43 -8.75
CA SER A 575 -19.46 10.33 -9.68
C SER A 575 -17.96 10.04 -9.78
N THR A 576 -17.11 11.08 -9.79
CA THR A 576 -15.66 10.94 -9.87
C THR A 576 -15.07 10.29 -8.62
N TYR A 577 -15.65 10.54 -7.45
CA TYR A 577 -15.14 10.06 -6.16
C TYR A 577 -16.08 9.06 -5.47
N GLU A 578 -16.88 8.31 -6.24
CA GLU A 578 -17.88 7.38 -5.72
C GLU A 578 -17.27 6.32 -4.78
N GLU A 579 -16.14 5.73 -5.16
CA GLU A 579 -15.45 4.73 -4.33
C GLU A 579 -15.09 5.30 -2.96
N LYS A 580 -14.50 6.50 -2.94
CA LYS A 580 -14.12 7.21 -1.71
C LYS A 580 -15.34 7.50 -0.82
N ILE A 581 -16.46 7.87 -1.42
CA ILE A 581 -17.73 8.15 -0.70
C ILE A 581 -18.32 6.87 -0.11
N ARG A 582 -18.31 5.76 -0.87
CA ARG A 582 -18.92 4.49 -0.44
C ARG A 582 -18.12 3.78 0.65
N ASN A 583 -16.81 4.00 0.70
CA ASN A 583 -15.93 3.40 1.69
C ASN A 583 -16.03 4.06 3.07
N ASP A 584 -16.55 5.29 3.17
CA ASP A 584 -16.73 5.99 4.44
C ASP A 584 -18.18 5.98 4.91
N THR A 585 -18.38 5.73 6.20
CA THR A 585 -19.73 5.61 6.78
C THR A 585 -20.46 6.96 6.79
N GLY A 586 -19.76 8.05 7.13
CA GLY A 586 -20.34 9.39 7.18
C GLY A 586 -20.71 9.91 5.79
N LEU A 587 -19.78 9.87 4.84
CA LEU A 587 -20.00 10.29 3.45
C LEU A 587 -21.12 9.46 2.80
N LYS A 588 -21.11 8.14 2.98
CA LYS A 588 -22.16 7.25 2.47
C LYS A 588 -23.54 7.64 3.01
N SER A 589 -23.64 7.98 4.30
CA SER A 589 -24.92 8.34 4.92
C SER A 589 -25.57 9.60 4.32
N VAL A 590 -24.77 10.50 3.75
CA VAL A 590 -25.24 11.79 3.20
C VAL A 590 -25.37 11.77 1.67
N PHE A 591 -24.52 11.00 0.98
CA PHE A 591 -24.45 11.02 -0.48
C PHE A 591 -25.02 9.77 -1.16
N VAL A 592 -25.46 8.75 -0.41
CA VAL A 592 -26.04 7.51 -0.96
C VAL A 592 -27.40 7.24 -0.32
N ILE A 593 -28.45 7.09 -1.15
CA ILE A 593 -29.81 6.70 -0.73
C ILE A 593 -30.05 5.24 -1.14
N GLY A 594 -30.11 4.34 -0.16
CA GLY A 594 -30.08 2.89 -0.41
C GLY A 594 -28.74 2.51 -1.03
N ASP A 595 -28.76 2.11 -2.30
CA ASP A 595 -27.54 1.87 -3.10
C ASP A 595 -27.26 2.96 -4.15
N LYS A 596 -28.16 3.93 -4.32
CA LYS A 596 -28.05 4.98 -5.34
C LYS A 596 -27.23 6.17 -4.83
N LEU A 597 -26.14 6.50 -5.52
CA LEU A 597 -25.39 7.74 -5.32
C LEU A 597 -26.22 8.95 -5.80
N LEU A 598 -26.19 10.06 -5.06
CA LEU A 598 -26.88 11.29 -5.49
C LEU A 598 -26.33 11.79 -6.83
N THR A 599 -27.25 12.18 -7.71
CA THR A 599 -26.98 12.70 -9.05
C THR A 599 -27.65 14.05 -9.27
N LYS A 600 -27.40 14.69 -10.42
CA LYS A 600 -27.96 16.01 -10.74
C LYS A 600 -29.50 15.98 -10.63
N GLY A 601 -30.06 16.94 -9.88
CA GLY A 601 -31.50 17.06 -9.65
C GLY A 601 -32.00 16.36 -8.39
N ASP A 602 -31.22 15.45 -7.80
CA ASP A 602 -31.53 14.89 -6.48
C ASP A 602 -31.38 15.99 -5.39
N THR A 603 -31.99 15.79 -4.23
CA THR A 603 -31.85 16.74 -3.09
C THR A 603 -30.76 16.25 -2.14
N TRP A 604 -29.77 17.09 -1.87
CA TRP A 604 -28.74 16.86 -0.86
C TRP A 604 -29.16 17.45 0.48
N LYS A 605 -28.89 16.74 1.59
CA LYS A 605 -29.25 17.14 2.96
C LYS A 605 -28.27 16.55 3.98
N ASN A 606 -27.93 17.29 5.03
CA ASN A 606 -27.01 16.86 6.10
C ASN A 606 -27.50 17.40 7.45
N ILE A 607 -28.23 16.59 8.20
CA ILE A 607 -28.90 17.00 9.44
C ILE A 607 -27.90 17.23 10.57
N GLU A 608 -26.89 16.38 10.66
CA GLU A 608 -25.84 16.40 11.67
C GLU A 608 -25.02 17.70 11.54
N LEU A 609 -24.73 18.11 10.31
CA LEU A 609 -24.10 19.41 10.05
C LEU A 609 -25.02 20.58 10.43
N ALA A 610 -26.33 20.46 10.20
CA ALA A 610 -27.28 21.50 10.62
C ALA A 610 -27.35 21.62 12.16
N GLU A 611 -27.27 20.52 12.91
CA GLU A 611 -27.19 20.57 14.37
C GLU A 611 -25.88 21.19 14.86
N THR A 612 -24.77 20.84 14.21
CA THR A 612 -23.46 21.47 14.45
C THR A 612 -23.50 22.97 14.20
N LEU A 613 -24.04 23.40 13.05
CA LEU A 613 -24.17 24.81 12.71
C LEU A 613 -25.09 25.56 13.68
N GLU A 614 -26.14 24.92 14.22
CA GLU A 614 -27.02 25.55 15.21
C GLU A 614 -26.24 25.83 16.51
N LYS A 615 -25.44 24.86 16.98
CA LYS A 615 -24.57 25.05 18.15
C LYS A 615 -23.54 26.16 17.91
N VAL A 616 -22.93 26.20 16.72
CA VAL A 616 -21.99 27.27 16.32
C VAL A 616 -22.69 28.63 16.26
N ALA A 617 -23.94 28.68 15.79
CA ALA A 617 -24.72 29.92 15.74
C ALA A 617 -25.07 30.45 17.14
N GLN A 618 -25.34 29.55 18.10
CA GLN A 618 -25.69 29.89 19.48
C GLN A 618 -24.47 30.27 20.34
N ASN A 619 -23.40 29.47 20.28
CA ASN A 619 -22.26 29.59 21.20
C ASN A 619 -20.99 30.19 20.55
N GLY A 620 -21.08 30.59 19.28
CA GLY A 620 -19.93 31.10 18.52
C GLY A 620 -18.89 30.01 18.26
N MET A 621 -17.62 30.40 18.10
CA MET A 621 -16.53 29.45 17.86
C MET A 621 -16.34 28.44 19.01
N LYS A 622 -16.73 28.75 20.25
CA LYS A 622 -16.54 27.85 21.41
C LYS A 622 -17.21 26.48 21.20
N ALA A 623 -18.35 26.45 20.51
CA ALA A 623 -19.03 25.22 20.14
C ALA A 623 -18.07 24.22 19.49
N PHE A 624 -17.31 24.70 18.50
CA PHE A 624 -16.43 23.89 17.65
C PHE A 624 -15.10 23.50 18.32
N TYR A 625 -14.56 24.36 19.20
CA TYR A 625 -13.21 24.18 19.76
C TYR A 625 -13.17 23.74 21.24
N GLN A 626 -14.28 23.84 21.98
CA GLN A 626 -14.30 23.59 23.43
C GLN A 626 -15.44 22.67 23.88
N ASP A 627 -16.62 22.82 23.28
CA ASP A 627 -17.85 22.19 23.75
C ASP A 627 -18.07 20.81 23.11
N ASP A 628 -19.33 20.36 23.04
CA ASP A 628 -19.65 18.99 22.63
C ASP A 628 -19.39 18.70 21.15
N VAL A 629 -19.41 19.71 20.26
CA VAL A 629 -18.98 19.48 18.86
C VAL A 629 -17.49 19.09 18.83
N ALA A 630 -16.65 19.76 19.62
CA ALA A 630 -15.22 19.44 19.72
C ALA A 630 -15.00 18.00 20.24
N LYS A 631 -15.71 17.62 21.31
CA LYS A 631 -15.62 16.27 21.90
C LYS A 631 -16.08 15.20 20.92
N ASN A 632 -17.23 15.40 20.29
CA ASN A 632 -17.78 14.43 19.35
C ASN A 632 -16.88 14.26 18.13
N LEU A 633 -16.36 15.37 17.59
CA LEU A 633 -15.44 15.33 16.46
C LEU A 633 -14.16 14.55 16.79
N VAL A 634 -13.54 14.84 17.95
CA VAL A 634 -12.33 14.15 18.40
C VAL A 634 -12.59 12.67 18.66
N ASN A 635 -13.72 12.33 19.29
CA ASN A 635 -14.08 10.95 19.56
C ASN A 635 -14.27 10.16 18.25
N ASP A 636 -14.99 10.70 17.27
CA ASP A 636 -15.17 10.06 15.96
C ASP A 636 -13.83 9.86 15.25
N LEU A 637 -12.95 10.87 15.26
CA LEU A 637 -11.61 10.80 14.68
C LEU A 637 -10.73 9.72 15.36
N MET A 638 -10.68 9.73 16.69
CA MET A 638 -9.88 8.77 17.48
C MET A 638 -10.40 7.34 17.30
N ASN A 639 -11.72 7.14 17.29
CA ASN A 639 -12.34 5.83 17.04
C ASN A 639 -12.03 5.30 15.63
N ALA A 640 -11.84 6.19 14.67
CA ALA A 640 -11.45 5.84 13.31
C ALA A 640 -9.92 5.63 13.15
N GLY A 641 -9.12 5.84 14.21
CA GLY A 641 -7.67 5.66 14.19
C GLY A 641 -6.86 6.95 13.94
N GLY A 642 -7.47 8.13 14.09
CA GLY A 642 -6.78 9.41 14.10
C GLY A 642 -6.05 9.70 15.42
N ASN A 643 -5.27 10.78 15.44
CA ASN A 643 -4.46 11.18 16.61
C ASN A 643 -4.71 12.62 17.10
N MET A 644 -5.72 13.31 16.56
CA MET A 644 -6.09 14.66 17.00
C MET A 644 -6.75 14.62 18.38
N THR A 645 -6.30 15.49 19.28
CA THR A 645 -6.81 15.58 20.65
C THR A 645 -7.73 16.78 20.84
N LEU A 646 -8.50 16.77 21.95
CA LEU A 646 -9.25 17.95 22.39
C LEU A 646 -8.34 19.13 22.73
N GLU A 647 -7.12 18.86 23.16
CA GLU A 647 -6.13 19.89 23.46
C GLU A 647 -5.67 20.61 22.18
N ASP A 648 -5.51 19.88 21.07
CA ASP A 648 -5.17 20.48 19.77
C ASP A 648 -6.26 21.46 19.30
N LEU A 649 -7.54 21.10 19.45
CA LEU A 649 -8.65 22.02 19.14
C LEU A 649 -8.66 23.24 20.05
N ARG A 650 -8.46 23.06 21.37
CA ARG A 650 -8.46 24.17 22.34
C ARG A 650 -7.29 25.12 22.15
N ASN A 651 -6.13 24.60 21.76
CA ASN A 651 -4.90 25.36 21.59
C ASN A 651 -4.80 26.05 20.22
N TYR A 652 -5.70 25.72 19.28
CA TYR A 652 -5.74 26.37 17.97
C TYR A 652 -5.92 27.88 18.10
N LYS A 653 -5.04 28.63 17.44
CA LYS A 653 -5.08 30.10 17.38
C LYS A 653 -5.01 30.57 15.93
N VAL A 654 -5.93 31.46 15.58
CA VAL A 654 -5.88 32.20 14.32
C VAL A 654 -4.75 33.23 14.43
N ASN A 655 -3.89 33.24 13.40
CA ASN A 655 -2.84 34.23 13.29
C ASN A 655 -3.40 35.47 12.57
N VAL A 656 -3.45 36.61 13.26
CA VAL A 656 -3.85 37.89 12.66
C VAL A 656 -2.61 38.72 12.43
N THR A 657 -2.25 38.88 11.16
CA THR A 657 -1.10 39.67 10.71
C THR A 657 -1.56 40.76 9.75
N ASP A 658 -0.72 41.76 9.55
CA ASP A 658 -0.91 42.68 8.42
C ASP A 658 -0.84 41.92 7.10
N ALA A 659 -1.57 42.40 6.10
CA ALA A 659 -1.48 41.87 4.74
C ALA A 659 -0.07 42.14 4.19
N MET A 660 0.48 41.19 3.44
CA MET A 660 1.71 41.42 2.70
C MET A 660 1.41 42.42 1.57
N VAL A 661 1.99 43.60 1.69
CA VAL A 661 1.88 44.68 0.69
C VAL A 661 3.09 44.66 -0.24
N VAL A 662 2.81 44.68 -1.53
CA VAL A 662 3.82 44.78 -2.58
C VAL A 662 3.49 45.98 -3.46
N ASN A 663 4.30 47.03 -3.35
CA ASN A 663 4.15 48.25 -4.13
C ASN A 663 4.80 48.11 -5.52
N ASP A 664 4.44 48.99 -6.45
CA ASP A 664 5.07 49.13 -7.76
C ASP A 664 5.16 47.81 -8.54
N VAL A 665 4.01 47.12 -8.65
CA VAL A 665 3.81 45.95 -9.51
C VAL A 665 3.08 46.42 -10.78
N MET A 666 3.80 46.71 -11.85
CA MET A 666 3.25 47.21 -13.12
C MET A 666 2.34 48.45 -12.94
N GLY A 667 2.66 49.30 -11.95
CA GLY A 667 1.87 50.47 -11.58
C GLY A 667 0.73 50.22 -10.60
N PHE A 668 0.67 49.03 -9.99
CA PHE A 668 -0.33 48.65 -8.99
C PHE A 668 0.32 48.29 -7.65
N LYS A 669 -0.48 48.39 -6.59
CA LYS A 669 -0.16 47.92 -5.24
C LYS A 669 -1.00 46.67 -4.95
N LEU A 670 -0.31 45.57 -4.64
CA LEU A 670 -0.89 44.25 -4.41
C LEU A 670 -0.86 43.91 -2.93
N GLN A 671 -1.99 43.48 -2.39
CA GLN A 671 -2.15 43.16 -0.96
C GLN A 671 -2.75 41.75 -0.81
N GLY A 672 -2.09 40.88 -0.05
CA GLY A 672 -2.56 39.49 0.14
C GLY A 672 -1.79 38.73 1.20
N MET A 673 -2.00 37.42 1.30
CA MET A 673 -1.31 36.56 2.28
C MET A 673 0.14 36.21 1.88
N TRP A 674 0.93 35.82 2.89
CA TRP A 674 2.19 35.10 2.76
C TRP A 674 1.98 33.66 2.30
N PRO A 675 2.92 33.02 1.56
CA PRO A 675 4.20 33.55 1.05
C PRO A 675 4.09 34.31 -0.31
N PRO A 676 5.14 35.03 -0.74
CA PRO A 676 5.08 36.04 -1.81
C PRO A 676 5.18 35.50 -3.24
N SER A 677 4.96 34.21 -3.51
CA SER A 677 5.39 33.54 -4.75
C SER A 677 4.98 34.26 -6.05
N ARG A 678 3.85 34.97 -6.03
CA ARG A 678 3.35 35.84 -7.11
C ARG A 678 4.28 36.99 -7.55
N ARG A 679 5.03 37.61 -6.63
CA ARG A 679 5.83 38.82 -6.92
C ARG A 679 7.01 38.51 -7.82
N LEU A 680 7.57 37.32 -7.73
CA LEU A 680 8.69 36.91 -8.57
C LEU A 680 8.33 36.93 -10.06
N VAL A 681 7.18 36.33 -10.41
CA VAL A 681 6.70 36.29 -11.80
C VAL A 681 6.55 37.70 -12.35
N MET A 682 5.89 38.59 -11.60
CA MET A 682 5.68 39.97 -12.03
C MET A 682 6.99 40.76 -12.14
N ASN A 683 7.91 40.60 -11.19
CA ASN A 683 9.22 41.25 -11.23
C ASN A 683 10.04 40.81 -12.44
N ILE A 684 9.99 39.53 -12.83
CA ILE A 684 10.66 39.00 -14.03
C ILE A 684 10.04 39.63 -15.28
N LEU A 685 8.71 39.66 -15.37
CA LEU A 685 8.01 40.22 -16.53
C LEU A 685 8.23 41.72 -16.69
N GLU A 686 8.33 42.48 -15.60
CA GLU A 686 8.63 43.93 -15.61
C GLU A 686 10.01 44.27 -16.20
N GLN A 687 10.96 43.34 -16.22
CA GLN A 687 12.29 43.61 -16.79
C GLN A 687 12.27 43.71 -18.32
N TYR A 688 11.18 43.27 -18.96
CA TYR A 688 11.01 43.35 -20.41
C TYR A 688 10.42 44.70 -20.83
N LYS A 689 11.23 45.51 -21.54
CA LYS A 689 10.81 46.83 -22.03
C LYS A 689 9.64 46.79 -23.03
N ASP A 690 9.48 45.67 -23.73
CA ASP A 690 8.45 45.42 -24.73
C ASP A 690 7.16 44.81 -24.16
N ILE A 691 7.06 44.60 -22.84
CA ILE A 691 5.97 43.79 -22.23
C ILE A 691 4.54 44.32 -22.51
N TYR A 692 4.39 45.62 -22.78
CA TYR A 692 3.11 46.25 -23.09
C TYR A 692 2.77 46.28 -24.60
N ASP A 693 3.72 45.94 -25.47
CA ASP A 693 3.58 45.98 -26.94
C ASP A 693 4.23 44.74 -27.61
N ILE A 694 4.04 43.58 -26.99
CA ILE A 694 4.62 42.30 -27.41
C ILE A 694 3.59 41.40 -28.08
N ASP A 695 4.03 40.56 -29.02
CA ASP A 695 3.22 39.48 -29.55
C ASP A 695 2.62 38.59 -28.44
N LYS A 696 1.33 38.28 -28.54
CA LYS A 696 0.58 37.54 -27.51
C LYS A 696 1.16 36.14 -27.24
N ASN A 697 1.68 35.46 -28.25
CA ASN A 697 2.26 34.14 -28.06
C ASN A 697 3.65 34.22 -27.39
N LEU A 698 4.45 35.22 -27.76
CA LEU A 698 5.73 35.50 -27.09
C LEU A 698 5.53 35.94 -25.63
N PHE A 699 4.49 36.74 -25.35
CA PHE A 699 4.07 37.08 -23.99
C PHE A 699 3.78 35.82 -23.18
N LEU A 700 2.93 34.94 -23.70
CA LEU A 700 2.56 33.68 -23.03
C LEU A 700 3.78 32.79 -22.79
N HIS A 701 4.71 32.70 -23.75
CA HIS A 701 5.98 31.98 -23.56
C HIS A 701 6.78 32.52 -22.37
N ARG A 702 6.93 33.85 -22.24
CA ARG A 702 7.65 34.47 -21.10
C ARG A 702 6.92 34.27 -19.77
N VAL A 703 5.58 34.29 -19.78
CA VAL A 703 4.77 33.97 -18.59
C VAL A 703 5.01 32.53 -18.14
N ILE A 704 5.01 31.57 -19.07
CA ILE A 704 5.30 30.15 -18.77
C ILE A 704 6.68 30.01 -18.13
N GLU A 705 7.72 30.61 -18.72
CA GLU A 705 9.08 30.51 -18.16
C GLU A 705 9.17 31.16 -16.78
N ALA A 706 8.57 32.33 -16.57
CA ALA A 706 8.55 32.99 -15.26
C ALA A 706 7.82 32.14 -14.20
N ILE A 707 6.75 31.43 -14.57
CA ILE A 707 6.06 30.46 -13.69
C ILE A 707 7.00 29.32 -13.28
N LYS A 708 7.84 28.79 -14.19
CA LYS A 708 8.80 27.71 -13.85
C LYS A 708 9.78 28.13 -12.75
N PHE A 709 10.38 29.32 -12.90
CA PHE A 709 11.30 29.87 -11.90
C PHE A 709 10.61 30.10 -10.55
N MET A 710 9.34 30.53 -10.58
CA MET A 710 8.53 30.66 -9.38
C MET A 710 8.25 29.31 -8.70
N LEU A 711 7.85 28.29 -9.45
CA LEU A 711 7.61 26.95 -8.91
C LEU A 711 8.87 26.33 -8.29
N ALA A 712 10.04 26.59 -8.88
CA ALA A 712 11.32 26.10 -8.36
C ALA A 712 11.68 26.80 -7.03
N ALA A 713 11.64 28.13 -6.98
CA ALA A 713 11.95 28.89 -5.77
C ALA A 713 10.91 28.72 -4.66
N ARG A 714 9.66 28.38 -5.01
CA ARG A 714 8.56 28.19 -4.05
C ARG A 714 8.84 27.08 -3.04
N MET A 715 9.56 26.04 -3.43
CA MET A 715 9.78 24.87 -2.55
C MET A 715 10.81 25.13 -1.43
N ASP A 716 11.49 26.28 -1.46
CA ASP A 716 12.35 26.75 -0.36
C ASP A 716 11.56 27.52 0.72
N LEU A 717 10.24 27.69 0.55
CA LEU A 717 9.35 28.33 1.54
C LEU A 717 8.85 27.31 2.58
N GLY A 718 8.55 27.79 3.78
CA GLY A 718 7.97 27.00 4.86
C GLY A 718 7.19 27.87 5.86
N ASP A 719 6.84 27.30 7.02
CA ASP A 719 6.20 28.06 8.10
C ASP A 719 7.23 29.01 8.77
N PRO A 720 7.03 30.34 8.71
CA PRO A 720 7.96 31.30 9.31
C PRO A 720 8.10 31.19 10.82
N ALA A 721 7.17 30.50 11.51
CA ALA A 721 7.31 30.23 12.95
C ALA A 721 8.29 29.08 13.28
N PHE A 722 8.66 28.26 12.28
CA PHE A 722 9.45 27.03 12.47
C PHE A 722 10.76 26.99 11.68
N VAL A 723 10.86 27.73 10.57
CA VAL A 723 12.04 27.66 9.68
C VAL A 723 12.80 28.98 9.71
N GLU A 724 14.05 28.91 10.19
CA GLU A 724 14.98 30.03 10.16
C GLU A 724 15.42 30.34 8.71
N GLY A 725 15.61 31.62 8.37
CA GLY A 725 16.13 32.03 7.05
C GLY A 725 15.10 32.22 5.93
N ILE A 726 13.81 31.94 6.15
CA ILE A 726 12.73 32.21 5.16
C ILE A 726 12.73 33.67 4.68
N SER A 727 13.10 34.61 5.55
CA SER A 727 13.20 36.03 5.23
C SER A 727 14.15 36.31 4.06
N GLU A 728 15.21 35.52 3.87
CA GLU A 728 16.15 35.67 2.76
C GLU A 728 15.58 35.13 1.45
N VAL A 729 14.93 33.96 1.48
CA VAL A 729 14.20 33.40 0.33
C VAL A 729 13.15 34.40 -0.17
N VAL A 730 12.39 34.99 0.76
CA VAL A 730 11.38 36.01 0.44
C VAL A 730 11.99 37.29 -0.08
N LYS A 731 13.08 37.76 0.53
CA LYS A 731 13.82 38.93 0.02
C LYS A 731 14.29 38.70 -1.42
N ASN A 732 14.75 37.50 -1.76
CA ASN A 732 15.14 37.15 -3.12
C ASN A 732 13.94 37.12 -4.07
N MET A 733 12.87 36.40 -3.72
CA MET A 733 11.64 36.30 -4.54
C MET A 733 10.95 37.65 -4.76
N THR A 734 11.15 38.63 -3.87
CA THR A 734 10.55 39.97 -3.97
C THR A 734 11.48 41.03 -4.57
N SER A 735 12.76 40.70 -4.81
CA SER A 735 13.76 41.64 -5.31
C SER A 735 13.71 41.83 -6.83
N LYS A 736 13.72 43.08 -7.29
CA LYS A 736 13.83 43.43 -8.71
C LYS A 736 15.20 43.08 -9.29
N SER A 737 16.28 43.29 -8.53
CA SER A 737 17.65 42.96 -8.99
C SER A 737 17.87 41.46 -9.13
N TRP A 738 17.20 40.65 -8.29
CA TRP A 738 17.24 39.19 -8.42
C TRP A 738 16.43 38.72 -9.64
N ALA A 739 15.26 39.31 -9.87
CA ALA A 739 14.47 39.03 -11.07
C ALA A 739 15.17 39.45 -12.38
N GLN A 740 15.95 40.54 -12.37
CA GLN A 740 16.78 40.94 -13.51
C GLN A 740 17.81 39.87 -13.86
N LYS A 741 18.50 39.30 -12.87
CA LYS A 741 19.43 38.18 -13.10
C LYS A 741 18.72 36.99 -13.75
N ILE A 742 17.52 36.63 -13.29
CA ILE A 742 16.73 35.54 -13.90
C ILE A 742 16.34 35.90 -15.34
N GLN A 743 15.92 37.14 -15.59
CA GLN A 743 15.52 37.59 -16.92
C GLN A 743 16.68 37.57 -17.93
N GLU A 744 17.92 37.85 -17.51
CA GLU A 744 19.10 37.74 -18.38
C GLU A 744 19.29 36.31 -18.91
N TYR A 745 18.95 35.28 -18.11
CA TYR A 745 18.94 33.89 -18.57
C TYR A 745 17.77 33.58 -19.52
N LEU A 746 16.61 34.24 -19.33
CA LEU A 746 15.43 34.11 -20.21
C LEU A 746 15.59 34.80 -21.58
N MET A 747 16.67 35.54 -21.84
CA MET A 747 16.89 36.20 -23.13
C MET A 747 17.15 35.21 -24.28
N THR A 748 17.34 33.92 -24.00
CA THR A 748 17.33 32.89 -25.05
C THR A 748 15.89 32.70 -25.54
N ARG A 749 15.64 32.79 -26.86
CA ARG A 749 14.28 32.69 -27.44
C ARG A 749 13.66 31.27 -27.36
N LEU A 750 14.12 30.42 -26.46
CA LEU A 750 13.82 28.99 -26.33
C LEU A 750 13.48 28.64 -24.87
N THR A 751 12.66 27.61 -24.62
CA THR A 751 12.48 27.10 -23.26
C THR A 751 13.77 26.46 -22.73
N HIS A 752 14.02 26.57 -21.43
CA HIS A 752 15.11 25.85 -20.79
C HIS A 752 14.70 24.42 -20.41
N GLN A 753 15.58 23.44 -20.65
CA GLN A 753 15.49 22.13 -20.01
C GLN A 753 15.95 22.28 -18.56
N ILE A 754 15.28 21.59 -17.62
CA ILE A 754 15.66 21.63 -16.20
C ILE A 754 17.08 21.10 -16.08
N ILE A 755 17.99 21.92 -15.56
CA ILE A 755 19.34 21.50 -15.22
C ILE A 755 19.21 20.71 -13.92
N THR A 756 19.14 19.38 -14.02
CA THR A 756 19.37 18.47 -12.90
C THR A 756 20.80 18.65 -12.40
N ALA A 757 21.02 18.49 -11.10
CA ALA A 757 22.15 18.97 -10.29
C ALA A 757 23.60 18.54 -10.68
N THR A 758 23.87 18.10 -11.91
CA THR A 758 25.17 17.51 -12.32
C THR A 758 26.13 18.44 -13.06
N LYS A 759 25.87 19.76 -13.18
CA LYS A 759 26.88 20.74 -13.68
C LYS A 759 26.89 22.05 -12.89
N PRO A 760 28.00 22.41 -12.20
CA PRO A 760 28.10 23.65 -11.45
C PRO A 760 28.54 24.79 -12.38
N ALA A 761 27.60 25.71 -12.69
CA ALA A 761 27.94 27.04 -13.21
C ALA A 761 27.37 28.09 -12.25
N CYS A 762 28.28 28.62 -11.42
CA CYS A 762 28.34 29.71 -10.43
C CYS A 762 27.17 30.69 -10.13
N VAL A 763 25.98 30.61 -10.73
CA VAL A 763 24.79 31.41 -10.33
C VAL A 763 23.51 30.54 -10.31
N LEU A 764 23.58 29.34 -10.90
CA LEU A 764 22.44 28.45 -11.07
C LEU A 764 22.04 27.70 -9.79
N THR A 765 22.91 27.65 -8.78
CA THR A 765 22.67 26.91 -7.53
C THR A 765 21.43 27.38 -6.78
N CYS A 766 20.95 28.61 -7.02
CA CYS A 766 19.84 29.21 -6.27
C CYS A 766 18.44 28.90 -6.83
N VAL A 767 18.29 28.37 -8.06
CA VAL A 767 16.97 28.16 -8.70
C VAL A 767 16.91 26.85 -9.51
N ILE A 768 17.50 25.79 -8.97
CA ILE A 768 17.34 24.43 -9.49
C ILE A 768 16.04 23.86 -8.91
N ASN A 769 15.27 23.10 -9.70
CA ASN A 769 14.20 22.29 -9.14
C ASN A 769 14.83 21.24 -8.22
N ARG A 770 14.82 21.50 -6.91
CA ARG A 770 15.39 20.61 -5.90
C ARG A 770 14.38 19.63 -5.33
N TYR A 771 13.09 19.93 -5.48
CA TYR A 771 12.03 19.35 -4.66
C TYR A 771 10.75 19.09 -5.45
N LYS A 772 10.02 18.03 -5.07
CA LYS A 772 8.71 17.67 -5.66
C LYS A 772 7.64 18.73 -5.35
N GLN A 773 6.67 18.89 -6.26
CA GLN A 773 5.57 19.86 -6.12
C GLN A 773 4.34 19.23 -5.42
N LEU A 774 3.57 20.04 -4.70
CA LEU A 774 2.31 19.65 -4.03
C LEU A 774 1.20 19.24 -5.02
N LYS A 775 0.19 18.51 -4.54
CA LYS A 775 -1.04 18.17 -5.26
C LYS A 775 -2.27 18.44 -4.37
N ASP A 776 -3.21 19.27 -4.84
CA ASP A 776 -4.41 19.71 -4.11
C ASP A 776 -5.53 20.15 -5.11
N GLU A 777 -6.83 19.97 -4.79
CA GLU A 777 -7.93 20.17 -5.78
C GLU A 777 -9.29 20.66 -5.20
N GLY A 778 -9.60 20.33 -3.95
CA GLY A 778 -10.84 20.60 -3.19
C GLY A 778 -10.94 21.99 -2.55
N THR A 779 -10.65 23.04 -3.33
CA THR A 779 -10.65 24.44 -2.88
C THR A 779 -11.89 25.20 -3.37
N SER A 780 -12.30 26.24 -2.65
CA SER A 780 -13.27 27.28 -3.04
C SER A 780 -12.72 28.68 -2.79
N HIS A 781 -13.22 29.68 -3.54
CA HIS A 781 -12.82 31.08 -3.37
C HIS A 781 -14.00 32.02 -3.59
N PHE A 782 -14.05 33.14 -2.87
CA PHE A 782 -15.02 34.21 -3.08
C PHE A 782 -14.41 35.60 -2.85
N CYS A 783 -15.01 36.60 -3.51
CA CYS A 783 -14.67 38.02 -3.39
C CYS A 783 -15.91 38.82 -3.02
N VAL A 784 -15.82 39.74 -2.05
CA VAL A 784 -16.90 40.63 -1.63
C VAL A 784 -16.38 42.06 -1.58
N VAL A 785 -17.17 43.00 -2.10
CA VAL A 785 -16.97 44.43 -1.93
C VAL A 785 -18.28 45.02 -1.44
N ASP A 786 -18.25 45.72 -0.30
CA ASP A 786 -19.44 46.34 0.29
C ASP A 786 -19.66 47.79 -0.19
N LYS A 787 -20.76 48.41 0.27
CA LYS A 787 -21.12 49.79 -0.06
C LYS A 787 -20.10 50.85 0.43
N ASP A 788 -19.34 50.52 1.47
CA ASP A 788 -18.32 51.39 2.07
C ASP A 788 -16.93 51.13 1.43
N ARG A 789 -16.86 50.28 0.39
CA ARG A 789 -15.64 49.82 -0.28
C ARG A 789 -14.72 48.99 0.62
N ASN A 790 -15.26 48.38 1.68
CA ASN A 790 -14.55 47.32 2.39
C ASN A 790 -14.49 46.08 1.49
N VAL A 791 -13.37 45.36 1.57
CA VAL A 791 -13.05 44.26 0.68
C VAL A 791 -12.76 42.99 1.47
N VAL A 792 -13.29 41.87 1.00
CA VAL A 792 -12.90 40.52 1.45
C VAL A 792 -12.52 39.68 0.23
N SER A 793 -11.36 39.04 0.31
CA SER A 793 -10.93 37.97 -0.60
C SER A 793 -10.55 36.77 0.26
N MET A 794 -11.23 35.64 0.08
CA MET A 794 -11.06 34.47 0.94
C MET A 794 -11.03 33.19 0.12
N THR A 795 -9.99 32.37 0.37
CA THR A 795 -9.86 31.01 -0.14
C THR A 795 -10.04 30.04 1.02
N THR A 796 -10.85 28.99 0.83
CA THR A 796 -11.03 27.89 1.79
C THR A 796 -10.83 26.54 1.09
N THR A 797 -10.35 25.53 1.82
CA THR A 797 -9.99 24.23 1.25
C THR A 797 -10.17 23.09 2.25
N VAL A 798 -10.58 21.92 1.73
CA VAL A 798 -10.44 20.63 2.42
C VAL A 798 -9.23 19.84 1.89
N ASN A 799 -8.36 20.52 1.16
CA ASN A 799 -7.27 19.98 0.34
C ASN A 799 -7.77 19.19 -0.87
N HIS A 800 -7.94 17.86 -0.82
CA HIS A 800 -8.47 17.09 -1.96
C HIS A 800 -10.01 17.09 -1.98
N ALA A 801 -10.64 16.72 -3.11
CA ALA A 801 -12.09 16.56 -3.13
C ALA A 801 -12.56 15.53 -2.07
N PHE A 802 -13.55 15.90 -1.27
CA PHE A 802 -13.99 15.15 -0.08
C PHE A 802 -12.88 14.93 0.98
N GLY A 803 -11.83 15.75 0.97
CA GLY A 803 -10.77 15.82 1.97
C GLY A 803 -10.09 14.49 2.30
N SER A 804 -10.08 14.09 3.57
CA SER A 804 -9.52 12.81 4.02
C SER A 804 -10.30 11.58 3.56
N GLY A 805 -11.49 11.77 2.98
CA GLY A 805 -12.44 10.70 2.76
C GLY A 805 -13.08 10.23 4.06
N PHE A 806 -13.04 11.05 5.11
CA PHE A 806 -13.67 10.78 6.38
C PHE A 806 -14.62 11.93 6.74
N MET A 807 -15.86 11.57 7.07
CA MET A 807 -16.85 12.49 7.62
C MET A 807 -17.26 12.03 9.02
N SER A 808 -17.19 12.93 10.00
CA SER A 808 -17.65 12.64 11.36
C SER A 808 -19.16 12.43 11.36
N THR A 809 -19.58 11.22 11.73
CA THR A 809 -20.99 10.82 11.81
C THR A 809 -21.73 11.57 12.91
N SER A 810 -21.05 11.99 13.98
CA SER A 810 -21.66 12.71 15.10
C SER A 810 -21.80 14.21 14.86
N THR A 811 -21.08 14.78 13.90
CA THR A 811 -21.07 16.24 13.66
C THR A 811 -21.46 16.65 12.24
N GLY A 812 -21.47 15.71 11.29
CA GLY A 812 -21.77 15.98 9.89
C GLY A 812 -20.64 16.65 9.11
N ILE A 813 -19.46 16.83 9.72
CA ILE A 813 -18.34 17.58 9.14
C ILE A 813 -17.47 16.64 8.28
N ILE A 814 -17.27 17.03 7.02
CA ILE A 814 -16.27 16.43 6.13
C ILE A 814 -14.90 17.03 6.47
N LEU A 815 -13.91 16.18 6.76
CA LEU A 815 -12.61 16.64 7.24
C LEU A 815 -11.57 16.77 6.13
N ASN A 816 -10.67 17.74 6.31
CA ASN A 816 -9.57 18.01 5.38
C ASN A 816 -8.55 16.87 5.39
N ASN A 817 -7.73 16.78 4.34
CA ASN A 817 -6.48 16.01 4.36
C ASN A 817 -5.25 16.90 4.23
N GLN A 818 -5.18 17.98 5.02
CA GLN A 818 -4.11 18.97 4.88
C GLN A 818 -2.73 18.42 5.27
N MET A 819 -2.65 17.28 5.96
CA MET A 819 -1.36 16.65 6.26
C MET A 819 -0.60 16.27 4.99
N ALA A 820 -1.30 16.02 3.87
CA ALA A 820 -0.72 15.74 2.55
C ALA A 820 0.14 16.88 1.98
N ASP A 821 -0.01 18.09 2.50
CA ASP A 821 0.75 19.24 2.03
C ASP A 821 2.10 19.38 2.72
N PHE A 822 2.40 18.55 3.72
CA PHE A 822 3.73 18.48 4.33
C PHE A 822 4.67 17.54 3.57
N SER A 823 5.96 17.71 3.80
CA SER A 823 7.00 16.78 3.39
C SER A 823 7.21 15.70 4.47
N VAL A 824 7.48 14.46 4.07
CA VAL A 824 7.95 13.40 4.98
C VAL A 824 9.45 13.14 4.80
N THR A 825 10.14 12.80 5.89
CA THR A 825 11.61 12.63 5.89
C THR A 825 12.08 11.42 5.06
N SER A 826 11.20 10.46 4.80
CA SER A 826 11.46 9.27 3.98
C SER A 826 11.41 9.53 2.46
N GLU A 827 10.94 10.69 2.02
CA GLU A 827 10.84 11.02 0.59
C GLU A 827 12.15 11.60 0.04
N GLU A 828 12.66 10.96 -1.02
CA GLU A 828 13.80 11.46 -1.78
C GLU A 828 13.45 12.81 -2.42
N SER A 829 14.30 13.83 -2.20
CA SER A 829 14.09 15.21 -2.67
C SER A 829 12.83 15.89 -2.12
N ALA A 830 12.50 15.66 -0.84
CA ALA A 830 11.45 16.41 -0.14
C ALA A 830 12.00 17.70 0.52
N PRO A 831 11.30 18.85 0.43
CA PRO A 831 11.79 20.13 0.93
C PRO A 831 11.80 20.14 2.47
N PRO A 832 12.98 20.30 3.12
CA PRO A 832 13.09 20.21 4.58
C PRO A 832 12.32 21.31 5.32
N ALA A 833 12.22 22.50 4.73
CA ALA A 833 11.45 23.62 5.29
C ALA A 833 9.97 23.25 5.53
N ASN A 834 9.45 22.26 4.82
CA ASN A 834 8.06 21.82 4.89
C ASN A 834 7.90 20.45 5.55
N TYR A 835 8.88 19.94 6.30
CA TYR A 835 8.71 18.70 7.06
C TYR A 835 7.61 18.82 8.14
N ILE A 836 6.92 17.72 8.40
CA ILE A 836 5.87 17.61 9.43
C ILE A 836 6.45 17.89 10.82
N GLU A 837 5.86 18.84 11.54
CA GLU A 837 6.14 19.12 12.94
C GLU A 837 4.84 19.53 13.67
N ALA A 838 4.78 19.30 14.98
CA ALA A 838 3.61 19.66 15.78
C ALA A 838 3.35 21.18 15.74
N ASN A 839 2.08 21.57 15.62
CA ASN A 839 1.60 22.97 15.51
C ASN A 839 2.07 23.74 14.26
N LYS A 840 2.87 23.15 13.38
CA LYS A 840 3.33 23.75 12.14
C LYS A 840 2.19 23.84 11.12
N ARG A 841 2.27 24.80 10.20
CA ARG A 841 1.35 24.93 9.06
C ARG A 841 2.03 24.50 7.76
N PRO A 842 1.35 23.75 6.88
CA PRO A 842 1.95 23.32 5.63
C PRO A 842 2.04 24.47 4.61
N LEU A 843 2.92 24.31 3.63
CA LEU A 843 3.00 25.19 2.46
C LEU A 843 1.67 25.21 1.70
N SER A 844 1.19 26.40 1.32
CA SER A 844 -0.12 26.57 0.68
C SER A 844 -0.04 27.19 -0.72
N SER A 845 -1.00 26.84 -1.58
CA SER A 845 -1.22 27.42 -2.91
C SER A 845 -2.26 28.56 -2.91
N MET A 846 -2.90 28.83 -1.76
CA MET A 846 -3.98 29.82 -1.64
C MET A 846 -3.47 31.25 -1.88
N MET A 847 -4.15 32.00 -2.75
CA MET A 847 -3.75 33.36 -3.14
C MET A 847 -4.94 34.32 -3.22
N PRO A 848 -5.54 34.72 -2.09
CA PRO A 848 -6.47 35.84 -2.05
C PRO A 848 -5.70 37.16 -2.28
N LEU A 849 -6.21 38.03 -3.16
CA LEU A 849 -5.51 39.24 -3.61
C LEU A 849 -6.44 40.45 -3.72
N ILE A 850 -6.00 41.57 -3.14
CA ILE A 850 -6.59 42.90 -3.29
C ILE A 850 -5.62 43.77 -4.09
N ILE A 851 -6.15 44.55 -5.03
CA ILE A 851 -5.40 45.34 -5.99
C ILE A 851 -5.85 46.79 -5.88
N THR A 852 -4.89 47.66 -5.58
CA THR A 852 -5.10 49.10 -5.45
C THR A 852 -4.18 49.86 -6.41
N LYS A 853 -4.62 51.02 -6.88
CA LYS A 853 -3.82 51.97 -7.66
C LYS A 853 -4.08 53.36 -7.12
N ASP A 854 -3.02 54.12 -6.84
CA ASP A 854 -3.13 55.44 -6.19
C ASP A 854 -3.94 55.38 -4.89
N ASP A 855 -3.77 54.29 -4.13
CA ASP A 855 -4.52 53.91 -2.92
C ASP A 855 -6.04 53.72 -3.08
N GLU A 856 -6.57 53.79 -4.30
CA GLU A 856 -7.95 53.45 -4.64
C GLU A 856 -8.09 51.97 -5.02
N LEU A 857 -9.21 51.35 -4.66
CA LEU A 857 -9.53 49.99 -5.06
C LEU A 857 -9.75 49.91 -6.58
N VAL A 858 -9.04 48.98 -7.24
CA VAL A 858 -9.25 48.70 -8.67
C VAL A 858 -9.62 47.25 -8.94
N GLY A 859 -9.28 46.31 -8.04
CA GLY A 859 -9.71 44.93 -8.21
C GLY A 859 -9.51 44.03 -6.98
N VAL A 860 -10.24 42.92 -6.98
CA VAL A 860 -10.21 41.88 -5.95
C VAL A 860 -10.29 40.55 -6.68
N ILE A 861 -9.29 39.69 -6.50
CA ILE A 861 -9.17 38.45 -7.25
C ILE A 861 -8.66 37.30 -6.38
N GLY A 862 -9.12 36.11 -6.69
CA GLY A 862 -8.49 34.88 -6.23
C GLY A 862 -9.09 33.67 -6.93
N ALA A 863 -8.57 32.49 -6.64
CA ALA A 863 -8.96 31.28 -7.34
C ALA A 863 -9.06 30.06 -6.43
N SER A 864 -9.70 29.03 -6.98
CA SER A 864 -9.79 27.69 -6.42
C SER A 864 -9.22 26.67 -7.42
N GLY A 865 -8.67 25.54 -6.96
CA GLY A 865 -8.05 24.52 -7.83
C GLY A 865 -6.58 24.22 -7.48
N GLY A 866 -6.24 24.31 -6.18
CA GLY A 866 -4.93 23.92 -5.67
C GLY A 866 -3.72 24.63 -6.30
N ILE A 867 -2.71 23.87 -6.74
CA ILE A 867 -1.48 24.41 -7.33
C ILE A 867 -1.73 25.28 -8.56
N TYR A 868 -2.89 25.15 -9.20
CA TYR A 868 -3.31 25.96 -10.34
C TYR A 868 -3.77 27.38 -9.94
N ILE A 869 -3.99 27.66 -8.65
CA ILE A 869 -4.46 28.95 -8.14
C ILE A 869 -3.50 30.08 -8.52
N ILE A 870 -2.22 29.95 -8.15
CA ILE A 870 -1.20 30.98 -8.36
C ILE A 870 -1.09 31.36 -9.86
N PRO A 871 -0.83 30.41 -10.79
CA PRO A 871 -0.72 30.75 -12.21
C PRO A 871 -2.03 31.28 -12.81
N ALA A 872 -3.21 30.85 -12.34
CA ALA A 872 -4.48 31.37 -12.84
C ALA A 872 -4.74 32.82 -12.42
N VAL A 873 -4.49 33.17 -11.15
CA VAL A 873 -4.65 34.54 -10.67
C VAL A 873 -3.69 35.48 -11.39
N ILE A 874 -2.43 35.06 -11.60
CA ILE A 874 -1.44 35.83 -12.38
C ILE A 874 -1.92 36.07 -13.81
N GLN A 875 -2.37 35.03 -14.52
CA GLN A 875 -2.83 35.18 -15.90
C GLN A 875 -4.05 36.08 -16.02
N VAL A 876 -5.05 35.96 -15.14
CA VAL A 876 -6.23 36.84 -15.17
C VAL A 876 -5.86 38.29 -14.83
N PHE A 877 -4.95 38.50 -13.87
CA PHE A 877 -4.40 39.83 -13.58
C PHE A 877 -3.75 40.45 -14.82
N LEU A 878 -2.83 39.71 -15.46
CA LEU A 878 -2.13 40.18 -16.66
C LEU A 878 -3.10 40.44 -17.82
N ASN A 879 -4.06 39.55 -18.05
CA ASN A 879 -5.06 39.71 -19.10
C ASN A 879 -5.87 41.01 -18.92
N HIS A 880 -6.31 41.31 -17.70
CA HIS A 880 -7.13 42.50 -17.46
C HIS A 880 -6.29 43.79 -17.38
N PHE A 881 -5.27 43.83 -16.51
CA PHE A 881 -4.56 45.06 -16.17
C PHE A 881 -3.37 45.38 -17.09
N VAL A 882 -2.88 44.42 -17.88
CA VAL A 882 -1.75 44.62 -18.80
C VAL A 882 -2.20 44.52 -20.25
N LEU A 883 -3.00 43.50 -20.59
CA LEU A 883 -3.51 43.30 -21.95
C LEU A 883 -4.85 43.99 -22.22
N ASN A 884 -5.37 44.77 -21.26
CA ASN A 884 -6.61 45.56 -21.35
C ASN A 884 -7.85 44.75 -21.78
N MET A 885 -7.91 43.46 -21.43
CA MET A 885 -9.12 42.64 -21.66
C MET A 885 -10.23 43.06 -20.70
N SER A 886 -11.50 42.94 -21.09
CA SER A 886 -12.60 43.12 -20.13
C SER A 886 -12.52 42.07 -19.01
N PRO A 887 -13.10 42.33 -17.81
CA PRO A 887 -13.05 41.38 -16.71
C PRO A 887 -13.54 39.97 -17.07
N LEU A 888 -14.59 39.88 -17.90
CA LEU A 888 -15.14 38.61 -18.35
C LEU A 888 -14.21 37.89 -19.34
N GLU A 889 -13.64 38.61 -20.31
CA GLU A 889 -12.68 38.04 -21.26
C GLU A 889 -11.41 37.55 -20.55
N ALA A 890 -10.94 38.31 -19.55
CA ALA A 890 -9.77 37.94 -18.77
C ALA A 890 -9.97 36.61 -18.03
N VAL A 891 -11.15 36.41 -17.41
CA VAL A 891 -11.51 35.17 -16.70
C VAL A 891 -11.79 34.00 -17.66
N LYS A 892 -12.44 34.26 -18.81
CA LYS A 892 -12.77 33.23 -19.81
C LYS A 892 -11.57 32.78 -20.65
N SER A 893 -10.51 33.57 -20.71
CA SER A 893 -9.33 33.24 -21.52
C SER A 893 -8.77 31.85 -21.17
N PRO A 894 -8.36 31.03 -22.17
CA PRO A 894 -7.69 29.77 -21.92
C PRO A 894 -6.40 29.99 -21.14
N ARG A 895 -6.17 29.18 -20.10
CA ARG A 895 -4.98 29.29 -19.25
C ARG A 895 -4.01 28.13 -19.48
N VAL A 896 -2.77 28.38 -19.12
CA VAL A 896 -1.71 27.37 -19.07
C VAL A 896 -1.17 27.22 -17.65
N TYR A 897 -0.69 26.03 -17.34
CA TYR A 897 -0.07 25.64 -16.09
C TYR A 897 1.24 24.91 -16.38
N HIS A 898 2.06 24.65 -15.36
CA HIS A 898 3.32 23.95 -15.54
C HIS A 898 3.60 22.96 -14.42
N LYS A 899 4.18 21.81 -14.76
CA LYS A 899 4.79 20.86 -13.82
C LYS A 899 6.28 20.84 -14.10
N LEU A 900 7.12 21.03 -13.07
CA LEU A 900 8.57 20.91 -13.23
C LEU A 900 8.96 19.45 -13.51
N GLU A 901 8.27 18.49 -12.89
CA GLU A 901 8.51 17.06 -13.12
C GLU A 901 7.18 16.30 -13.33
N PRO A 902 6.98 15.67 -14.50
CA PRO A 902 7.75 15.88 -15.74
C PRO A 902 7.62 17.34 -16.24
N ASN A 903 8.66 17.86 -16.91
CA ASN A 903 8.71 19.24 -17.42
C ASN A 903 7.71 19.47 -18.57
N GLU A 904 6.48 19.83 -18.21
CA GLU A 904 5.34 19.89 -19.13
C GLU A 904 4.48 21.14 -18.88
N VAL A 905 4.05 21.78 -19.96
CA VAL A 905 3.04 22.84 -19.95
C VAL A 905 1.67 22.19 -20.12
N LEU A 906 0.82 22.31 -19.10
CA LEU A 906 -0.57 21.90 -19.18
C LEU A 906 -1.38 23.04 -19.76
N TYR A 907 -2.22 22.79 -20.76
CA TYR A 907 -3.13 23.81 -21.31
C TYR A 907 -4.57 23.37 -21.20
N GLU A 908 -5.46 24.33 -20.93
CA GLU A 908 -6.88 24.04 -20.81
C GLU A 908 -7.50 23.61 -22.14
N ASP A 909 -8.21 22.48 -22.06
CA ASP A 909 -9.11 21.94 -23.08
C ASP A 909 -10.39 21.52 -22.35
N TRP A 910 -11.33 22.47 -22.19
CA TRP A 910 -12.42 22.33 -21.24
C TRP A 910 -13.77 22.70 -21.86
N THR A 911 -14.71 21.77 -21.84
CA THR A 911 -16.11 22.06 -22.17
C THR A 911 -16.86 22.40 -20.89
N VAL A 912 -17.24 23.67 -20.73
CA VAL A 912 -17.97 24.14 -19.54
C VAL A 912 -19.46 23.83 -19.64
N TYR A 913 -20.19 23.97 -18.52
CA TYR A 913 -21.58 23.49 -18.41
C TYR A 913 -22.55 24.07 -19.44
N ASN A 914 -22.36 25.33 -19.85
CA ASN A 914 -23.19 25.96 -20.89
C ASN A 914 -22.82 25.51 -22.32
N LYS A 915 -21.96 24.49 -22.46
CA LYS A 915 -21.41 23.93 -23.71
C LYS A 915 -20.39 24.83 -24.42
N ASP A 916 -19.95 25.93 -23.81
CA ASP A 916 -18.82 26.68 -24.34
C ASP A 916 -17.55 25.82 -24.24
N HIS A 917 -16.74 25.81 -25.30
CA HIS A 917 -15.46 25.10 -25.32
C HIS A 917 -14.32 26.11 -25.16
N ILE A 918 -13.56 25.94 -24.08
CA ILE A 918 -12.38 26.73 -23.75
C ILE A 918 -11.16 25.93 -24.18
N LEU A 919 -10.50 26.37 -25.23
CA LEU A 919 -9.34 25.70 -25.79
C LEU A 919 -8.23 26.71 -26.12
N LEU A 920 -6.99 26.37 -25.75
CA LEU A 920 -5.83 27.13 -26.21
C LEU A 920 -5.69 27.01 -27.73
N LYS A 921 -5.71 28.16 -28.43
CA LYS A 921 -5.68 28.22 -29.90
C LYS A 921 -4.53 27.42 -30.51
N LYS A 922 -4.79 26.79 -31.65
CA LYS A 922 -3.81 25.92 -32.33
C LYS A 922 -2.54 26.68 -32.73
N GLU A 923 -2.69 27.91 -33.20
CA GLU A 923 -1.55 28.76 -33.58
C GLU A 923 -0.63 29.04 -32.38
N THR A 924 -1.23 29.27 -31.20
CA THR A 924 -0.49 29.44 -29.95
C THR A 924 0.20 28.15 -29.52
N GLN A 925 -0.47 27.00 -29.63
CA GLN A 925 0.14 25.70 -29.34
C GLN A 925 1.36 25.45 -30.23
N ASP A 926 1.23 25.68 -31.53
CA ASP A 926 2.30 25.43 -32.48
C ASP A 926 3.46 26.41 -32.26
N PHE A 927 3.18 27.69 -31.96
CA PHE A 927 4.20 28.63 -31.51
C PHE A 927 4.96 28.12 -30.28
N LEU A 928 4.26 27.67 -29.22
CA LEU A 928 4.92 27.16 -28.01
C LEU A 928 5.78 25.92 -28.28
N LYS A 929 5.37 25.05 -29.22
CA LYS A 929 6.20 23.92 -29.68
C LYS A 929 7.45 24.37 -30.41
N THR A 930 7.41 25.47 -31.20
CA THR A 930 8.63 26.05 -31.79
C THR A 930 9.61 26.57 -30.72
N LYS A 931 9.11 26.79 -29.50
CA LYS A 931 9.91 27.15 -28.31
C LYS A 931 10.32 25.94 -27.48
N TYR A 932 10.09 24.72 -27.97
CA TYR A 932 10.35 23.42 -27.34
C TYR A 932 9.51 23.09 -26.10
N HIS A 933 8.39 23.79 -25.86
CA HIS A 933 7.48 23.43 -24.77
C HIS A 933 6.79 22.09 -25.09
N LYS A 934 6.82 21.16 -24.12
CA LYS A 934 6.01 19.93 -24.17
C LYS A 934 4.61 20.25 -23.67
N LEU A 935 3.62 20.18 -24.57
CA LEU A 935 2.24 20.56 -24.27
C LEU A 935 1.39 19.32 -23.97
N VAL A 936 0.62 19.37 -22.88
CA VAL A 936 -0.35 18.33 -22.49
C VAL A 936 -1.69 19.01 -22.23
N SER A 937 -2.77 18.50 -22.81
CA SER A 937 -4.11 19.03 -22.53
C SER A 937 -4.56 18.62 -21.13
N THR A 938 -5.35 19.48 -20.48
CA THR A 938 -5.99 19.17 -19.20
C THR A 938 -7.45 19.62 -19.19
N THR A 939 -8.30 18.77 -18.64
CA THR A 939 -9.72 19.05 -18.32
C THR A 939 -9.89 19.52 -16.87
N MET A 940 -8.79 19.69 -16.14
CA MET A 940 -8.74 20.19 -14.77
C MET A 940 -7.89 21.45 -14.70
N GLY A 941 -8.27 22.38 -13.83
CA GLY A 941 -7.59 23.67 -13.67
C GLY A 941 -8.21 24.50 -12.55
N ALA A 942 -7.88 25.78 -12.53
CA ALA A 942 -8.40 26.69 -11.52
C ALA A 942 -9.73 27.34 -11.93
N THR A 943 -10.47 27.89 -10.97
CA THR A 943 -11.63 28.77 -11.21
C THR A 943 -11.44 30.09 -10.49
N VAL A 944 -11.60 31.20 -11.19
CA VAL A 944 -11.29 32.53 -10.67
C VAL A 944 -12.57 33.29 -10.29
N GLN A 945 -12.57 33.98 -9.15
CA GLN A 945 -13.56 35.02 -8.88
C GLN A 945 -12.87 36.37 -8.98
N PHE A 946 -13.52 37.32 -9.63
CA PHE A 946 -12.93 38.62 -9.91
C PHE A 946 -13.95 39.74 -9.74
N VAL A 947 -13.63 40.75 -8.94
CA VAL A 947 -14.38 42.00 -8.84
C VAL A 947 -13.45 43.12 -9.28
N VAL A 948 -13.92 43.96 -10.20
CA VAL A 948 -13.19 45.13 -10.70
C VAL A 948 -13.98 46.38 -10.38
N GLN A 949 -13.26 47.44 -10.01
CA GLN A 949 -13.82 48.77 -9.86
C GLN A 949 -13.31 49.66 -10.98
N ASP A 950 -14.24 50.20 -11.78
CA ASP A 950 -13.98 51.30 -12.70
C ASP A 950 -14.75 52.53 -12.20
N ARG A 951 -14.01 53.54 -11.74
CA ARG A 951 -14.55 54.73 -11.06
C ARG A 951 -15.46 54.31 -9.89
N GLN A 952 -16.77 54.55 -9.98
CA GLN A 952 -17.74 54.20 -8.94
C GLN A 952 -18.49 52.87 -9.21
N VAL A 953 -18.28 52.24 -10.37
CA VAL A 953 -19.02 51.05 -10.78
C VAL A 953 -18.24 49.79 -10.41
N LEU A 954 -18.92 48.82 -9.80
CA LEU A 954 -18.38 47.48 -9.53
C LEU A 954 -18.84 46.50 -10.60
N THR A 955 -17.91 45.73 -11.13
CA THR A 955 -18.19 44.60 -12.02
C THR A 955 -17.70 43.32 -11.36
N ALA A 956 -18.61 42.39 -11.06
CA ALA A 956 -18.28 41.08 -10.53
C ALA A 956 -18.38 40.01 -11.62
N VAL A 957 -17.40 39.11 -11.66
CA VAL A 957 -17.30 38.01 -12.62
C VAL A 957 -17.02 36.73 -11.86
N SER A 958 -17.84 35.70 -12.14
CA SER A 958 -17.59 34.33 -11.70
C SER A 958 -17.16 33.46 -12.88
N ASP A 959 -16.12 32.67 -12.69
CA ASP A 959 -15.64 31.71 -13.69
C ASP A 959 -16.66 30.58 -13.92
N LEU A 960 -17.10 30.45 -15.17
CA LEU A 960 -18.15 29.51 -15.59
C LEU A 960 -17.74 28.05 -15.48
N ARG A 961 -16.44 27.77 -15.31
CA ARG A 961 -15.88 26.41 -15.15
C ARG A 961 -16.43 25.66 -13.93
N LYS A 962 -16.97 26.38 -12.93
CA LYS A 962 -17.67 25.82 -11.75
C LYS A 962 -19.15 26.23 -11.64
N ASP A 963 -19.78 26.69 -12.73
CA ASP A 963 -21.18 27.17 -12.75
C ASP A 963 -21.45 28.34 -11.77
N GLY A 964 -20.40 29.08 -11.41
CA GLY A 964 -20.50 30.23 -10.50
C GLY A 964 -21.26 31.39 -11.15
N LYS A 965 -22.01 32.14 -10.34
CA LYS A 965 -22.76 33.32 -10.77
C LYS A 965 -22.47 34.50 -9.85
N PRO A 966 -22.12 35.68 -10.40
CA PRO A 966 -21.98 36.88 -9.58
C PRO A 966 -23.37 37.37 -9.12
N ALA A 967 -23.41 38.10 -8.01
CA ALA A 967 -24.61 38.73 -7.49
C ALA A 967 -24.30 40.17 -7.04
N ALA A 968 -25.31 41.04 -7.11
CA ALA A 968 -25.24 42.44 -6.69
C ALA A 968 -26.36 42.75 -5.68
N ALA A 969 -26.11 43.69 -4.77
CA ALA A 969 -27.03 44.00 -3.66
C ALA A 969 -28.31 44.71 -4.10
N ASP A 970 -28.28 45.38 -5.24
CA ASP A 970 -29.37 46.15 -5.86
C ASP A 970 -30.08 45.38 -6.99
N ALA A 971 -29.61 44.19 -7.34
CA ALA A 971 -30.28 43.29 -8.27
C ALA A 971 -31.30 42.40 -7.52
N ALA A 972 -32.47 42.17 -8.12
CA ALA A 972 -33.43 41.22 -7.58
C ALA A 972 -32.76 39.84 -7.40
N PRO A 973 -32.99 39.13 -6.28
CA PRO A 973 -32.36 37.84 -6.05
C PRO A 973 -32.78 36.87 -7.15
N THR A 974 -31.80 36.35 -7.89
CA THR A 974 -31.97 35.18 -8.76
C THR A 974 -32.07 33.94 -7.88
N LEU A 975 -33.16 33.84 -7.11
CA LEU A 975 -33.52 32.60 -6.44
C LEU A 975 -33.62 31.51 -7.51
N ALA A 976 -32.94 30.38 -7.27
CA ALA A 976 -33.14 29.18 -8.07
C ALA A 976 -34.65 28.93 -8.21
N PRO A 977 -35.15 28.55 -9.41
CA PRO A 977 -36.56 28.30 -9.60
C PRO A 977 -37.02 27.29 -8.56
N ALA A 978 -38.05 27.64 -7.78
CA ALA A 978 -38.72 26.69 -6.92
C ALA A 978 -39.09 25.44 -7.75
N PRO A 979 -38.97 24.22 -7.19
CA PRO A 979 -39.36 23.02 -7.91
C PRO A 979 -40.80 23.21 -8.41
N ALA A 980 -41.01 23.04 -9.71
CA ALA A 980 -42.35 23.02 -10.27
C ALA A 980 -43.15 21.96 -9.50
N PRO A 981 -44.37 22.26 -9.03
CA PRO A 981 -45.20 21.26 -8.37
C PRO A 981 -45.38 20.08 -9.34
N SER A 982 -45.03 18.87 -8.88
CA SER A 982 -45.26 17.65 -9.63
C SER A 982 -46.73 17.61 -10.06
N PRO A 983 -47.03 17.39 -11.35
CA PRO A 983 -48.40 17.10 -11.72
C PRO A 983 -48.77 15.79 -11.03
N ILE A 984 -49.76 15.86 -10.14
CA ILE A 984 -50.47 14.69 -9.64
C ILE A 984 -51.02 13.99 -10.88
N PHE A 985 -50.48 12.82 -11.22
CA PHE A 985 -51.19 11.63 -11.73
C PHE A 985 -50.24 10.43 -11.82
#